data_AF-A0A1J4MX85-F1
#
_entry.id   AF-A0A1J4MX85-F1
#
_cell.length_a   1.000
_cell.length_b   1.000
_cell.length_c   1.000
_cell.angle_alpha   90.00
_cell.angle_beta   90.00
_cell.angle_gamma   90.00
#
_symmetry.space_group_name_H-M   'P 1'
#
loop_
_entity.id
_entity.type
_entity.pdbx_description
1 polymer ?
#
loop_
_entity_poly.entity_id
_entity_poly.type
_entity_poly.pdbx_seq_one_letter_code
_entity_poly.pdbx_strand_id
1 'polypeptide(L)'
;MEITPQVWIICTHPDPNCTTQVTLDIRELFGNRTYKKCRIYASICVDDNLIEAALDSSNTKALTNIGLSPELWKLVIGKYLEINSGGEYTLVFEAQSINTRFLKLTINDRRYHIVKVHMEQEDLYNLYVCKHLYNIQKTLNNLLEDIPIIGTPGRVNCFGNNTFGLWGCSDSLEYSFGWLAGCSLVGKGFVFGISHEGYLLDISGTICLSRVLSNIFDLIYYSHKGPSEVRFGFLGIKRIDAMNFMENININRVLLGNIVEISENITIESVNRMIHDKKPNIIVWNAIEPLRFEGNIDHCAEEFKKFVYGGGVLIVAMCPWGWEQLSDLIISNSLANAVISEFGLMFSSRYLSYESGSDKITISLSSDKTHYLNTYRSWTQAILNPDKITRIDVEHMSNDINMLLYKKHKTNVEQEVTKLIMNVIDNYNYDLFKAPFDTSDPKVLLLLTLASSRLNENTLGNFHEYNLLNLISKMDHWIEKTIPWNFENKIICEKSYCLPILISNGWQTLGLHIIPNKTLELFFFKDKIVNKYFNEDMIVYNKNNYMTIRVQIGCHTDILRTDSDSSPLQRLPIIVKSYIWKIDLNNPRNNISIKSPCGGLLYFELMDKWVKDKFQSNTLGYVYTNSSESCEIAPFFVSSKINKDIEFPQVNLGETGQILCTSSINEWKDIINTKSAPWGELHGLRVIITLPLSTLKFIENPQEIVDFWDNVIQIQDELLNEGLKDRKERIVCDIQISDGYMHSGYPIMTHMDMCQRHGKLVNIPEIMIEGDWGLYHEIGHNRQKTQWTFAGTEEVTVNIFTLYTFNKLHAYLKPFQIDFINDQKSKVFEYLGSVKDGNFPSGELFNSIWKADPGIALYTYLVIIIYYGWNSIKKIFELYDQCELPETIQDQDKIQIWILLLSLTTNCDLRPYFKQWDWEINTSFVCNLGSLLRVLYSRYKSMCVVHYNISCDLFSNFLDELNPWQIDVMEILKDLMA
;
A
#
# COMPACT_ATOMS: atom_id res chain seq x y z
N MET A 1 -21.82 62.57 -33.35
CA MET A 1 -21.02 61.68 -32.48
C MET A 1 -21.97 60.62 -31.95
N GLU A 2 -21.95 59.41 -32.50
CA GLU A 2 -22.70 58.30 -31.90
C GLU A 2 -22.06 57.95 -30.56
N ILE A 3 -22.76 58.24 -29.46
CA ILE A 3 -22.38 57.78 -28.13
C ILE A 3 -22.57 56.27 -28.15
N THR A 4 -21.47 55.53 -28.24
CA THR A 4 -21.49 54.06 -28.20
C THR A 4 -21.81 53.65 -26.77
N PRO A 5 -22.89 52.91 -26.49
CA PRO A 5 -23.18 52.47 -25.13
C PRO A 5 -22.04 51.57 -24.63
N GLN A 6 -21.57 51.85 -23.42
CA GLN A 6 -20.53 51.09 -22.74
C GLN A 6 -21.16 50.21 -21.67
N VAL A 7 -20.86 48.90 -21.73
CA VAL A 7 -21.36 47.91 -20.76
C VAL A 7 -20.17 47.41 -19.95
N TRP A 8 -20.30 47.43 -18.63
CA TRP A 8 -19.23 47.10 -17.69
C TRP A 8 -19.61 45.83 -16.93
N ILE A 9 -18.75 44.81 -16.93
CA ILE A 9 -18.99 43.48 -16.36
C ILE A 9 -17.94 43.18 -15.29
N ILE A 10 -18.39 42.83 -14.08
CA ILE A 10 -17.54 42.40 -12.97
C ILE A 10 -17.39 40.88 -13.01
N CYS A 11 -16.15 40.40 -13.14
CA CYS A 11 -15.80 38.97 -13.12
C CYS A 11 -15.09 38.64 -11.80
N THR A 12 -15.50 37.57 -11.11
CA THR A 12 -15.03 37.26 -9.75
C THR A 12 -13.86 36.26 -9.66
N HIS A 13 -13.22 35.86 -10.78
CA HIS A 13 -11.94 35.13 -10.74
C HIS A 13 -11.21 35.13 -12.10
N PRO A 14 -9.87 35.10 -12.15
CA PRO A 14 -9.12 34.85 -13.38
C PRO A 14 -9.00 33.34 -13.67
N ASP A 15 -9.34 32.89 -14.88
CA ASP A 15 -8.61 31.80 -15.55
C ASP A 15 -8.36 32.27 -17.01
N PRO A 16 -7.10 32.41 -17.44
CA PRO A 16 -6.77 32.92 -18.76
C PRO A 16 -6.99 31.93 -19.91
N ASN A 17 -7.71 30.80 -19.81
CA ASN A 17 -7.74 29.80 -20.90
C ASN A 17 -9.09 29.14 -21.31
N CYS A 18 -10.27 29.78 -21.17
CA CYS A 18 -11.54 29.15 -21.62
C CYS A 18 -12.57 30.10 -22.28
N THR A 19 -13.50 29.63 -23.10
CA THR A 19 -14.48 30.48 -23.83
C THR A 19 -15.93 30.21 -23.41
N THR A 20 -16.81 31.24 -23.37
CA THR A 20 -18.24 31.09 -23.01
C THR A 20 -19.17 32.09 -23.72
N GLN A 21 -20.47 31.78 -23.81
CA GLN A 21 -21.53 32.61 -24.41
C GLN A 21 -22.53 33.11 -23.35
N VAL A 22 -22.88 34.40 -23.35
CA VAL A 22 -23.76 35.02 -22.34
C VAL A 22 -24.97 35.69 -23.01
N THR A 23 -26.19 35.38 -22.56
CA THR A 23 -27.42 36.00 -23.06
C THR A 23 -27.94 37.01 -22.05
N LEU A 24 -28.17 38.26 -22.47
CA LEU A 24 -28.66 39.35 -21.60
C LEU A 24 -29.91 39.99 -22.21
N ASP A 25 -31.04 40.04 -21.51
CA ASP A 25 -32.20 40.78 -22.01
C ASP A 25 -31.99 42.30 -21.81
N ILE A 26 -31.47 42.96 -22.84
CA ILE A 26 -31.17 44.40 -22.81
C ILE A 26 -32.34 45.28 -23.27
N ARG A 27 -33.55 44.71 -23.50
CA ARG A 27 -34.74 45.49 -23.89
C ARG A 27 -35.11 46.57 -22.87
N GLU A 28 -34.93 46.31 -21.57
CA GLU A 28 -35.14 47.29 -20.52
C GLU A 28 -34.10 48.43 -20.52
N LEU A 29 -32.88 48.18 -21.01
CA LEU A 29 -31.75 49.13 -20.91
C LEU A 29 -31.65 50.06 -22.12
N PHE A 30 -31.97 49.58 -23.32
CA PHE A 30 -31.81 50.33 -24.58
C PHE A 30 -33.12 50.58 -25.33
N GLY A 31 -34.26 50.06 -24.84
CA GLY A 31 -35.55 50.09 -25.54
C GLY A 31 -35.50 49.33 -26.87
N ASN A 32 -36.44 49.60 -27.78
CA ASN A 32 -36.52 48.95 -29.12
C ASN A 32 -35.42 49.41 -30.12
N ARG A 33 -34.31 50.00 -29.65
CA ARG A 33 -33.27 50.57 -30.52
C ARG A 33 -32.12 49.59 -30.72
N THR A 34 -31.85 49.25 -31.98
CA THR A 34 -30.74 48.36 -32.39
C THR A 34 -29.44 49.14 -32.56
N TYR A 35 -28.41 48.85 -31.77
CA TYR A 35 -27.08 49.46 -31.90
C TYR A 35 -26.09 48.50 -32.57
N LYS A 36 -25.46 48.92 -33.68
CA LYS A 36 -24.52 48.08 -34.47
C LYS A 36 -23.14 47.87 -33.83
N LYS A 37 -22.78 48.69 -32.82
CA LYS A 37 -21.49 48.63 -32.12
C LYS A 37 -21.71 48.95 -30.64
N CYS A 38 -21.29 48.05 -29.76
CA CYS A 38 -21.27 48.24 -28.30
C CYS A 38 -19.83 47.98 -27.83
N ARG A 39 -19.33 48.75 -26.85
CA ARG A 39 -18.01 48.50 -26.25
C ARG A 39 -18.21 47.86 -24.88
N ILE A 40 -17.64 46.68 -24.68
CA ILE A 40 -17.74 45.91 -23.45
C ILE A 40 -16.42 46.05 -22.70
N TYR A 41 -16.50 46.37 -21.42
CA TYR A 41 -15.36 46.48 -20.52
C TYR A 41 -15.51 45.43 -19.43
N ALA A 42 -14.47 44.61 -19.22
CA ALA A 42 -14.43 43.64 -18.14
C ALA A 42 -13.35 44.03 -17.13
N SER A 43 -13.64 43.89 -15.84
CA SER A 43 -12.65 44.12 -14.78
C SER A 43 -11.68 42.95 -14.72
N ILE A 44 -10.38 43.22 -14.69
CA ILE A 44 -9.37 42.21 -14.34
C ILE A 44 -9.10 42.36 -12.85
N CYS A 45 -9.34 41.30 -12.09
CA CYS A 45 -9.02 41.18 -10.66
C CYS A 45 -9.63 42.30 -9.81
N VAL A 46 -10.80 42.00 -9.24
CA VAL A 46 -11.50 42.92 -8.37
C VAL A 46 -10.89 42.80 -6.97
N ASP A 47 -10.31 43.89 -6.47
CA ASP A 47 -9.77 44.04 -5.12
C ASP A 47 -10.75 43.51 -4.04
N ASP A 48 -10.25 42.89 -2.97
CA ASP A 48 -11.05 42.21 -1.92
C ASP A 48 -12.16 43.11 -1.33
N ASN A 49 -11.90 44.41 -1.32
CA ASN A 49 -12.78 45.48 -0.82
C ASN A 49 -14.06 45.66 -1.66
N LEU A 50 -14.02 45.37 -2.98
CA LEU A 50 -15.19 45.48 -3.86
C LEU A 50 -16.19 44.33 -3.63
N ILE A 51 -15.67 43.15 -3.31
CA ILE A 51 -16.49 41.97 -3.00
C ILE A 51 -17.24 42.20 -1.68
N GLU A 52 -16.58 42.80 -0.68
CA GLU A 52 -17.22 43.21 0.58
C GLU A 52 -18.31 44.29 0.38
N ALA A 53 -18.05 45.29 -0.47
CA ALA A 53 -19.03 46.32 -0.79
C ALA A 53 -20.28 45.78 -1.52
N ALA A 54 -20.18 44.62 -2.21
CA ALA A 54 -21.30 43.95 -2.86
C ALA A 54 -22.09 43.04 -1.90
N LEU A 55 -21.44 42.50 -0.86
CA LEU A 55 -22.07 41.70 0.20
C LEU A 55 -22.84 42.57 1.19
N ASP A 56 -22.37 43.79 1.44
CA ASP A 56 -23.06 44.75 2.29
C ASP A 56 -24.03 45.62 1.46
N SER A 57 -25.33 45.29 1.55
CA SER A 57 -26.42 45.95 0.80
C SER A 57 -26.51 47.48 0.97
N SER A 58 -25.74 48.06 1.91
CA SER A 58 -25.75 49.47 2.27
C SER A 58 -24.78 50.37 1.49
N ASN A 59 -23.81 49.81 0.73
CA ASN A 59 -22.63 50.58 0.27
C ASN A 59 -22.53 50.85 -1.24
N THR A 60 -23.66 51.10 -1.91
CA THR A 60 -23.75 51.39 -3.36
C THR A 60 -22.93 52.61 -3.84
N LYS A 61 -22.57 53.55 -2.95
CA LYS A 61 -21.76 54.74 -3.29
C LYS A 61 -20.27 54.44 -3.55
N ALA A 62 -19.71 53.37 -2.99
CA ALA A 62 -18.31 53.01 -3.21
C ALA A 62 -18.07 52.57 -4.67
N LEU A 63 -19.01 51.81 -5.23
CA LEU A 63 -18.95 51.24 -6.58
C LEU A 63 -19.06 52.29 -7.70
N THR A 64 -19.77 53.40 -7.46
CA THR A 64 -19.83 54.54 -8.40
C THR A 64 -18.47 55.24 -8.59
N ASN A 65 -17.58 55.23 -7.60
CA ASN A 65 -16.26 55.85 -7.71
C ASN A 65 -15.24 54.94 -8.42
N ILE A 66 -15.43 53.62 -8.38
CA ILE A 66 -14.56 52.62 -9.05
C ILE A 66 -14.76 52.65 -10.58
N GLY A 67 -15.97 52.90 -11.06
CA GLY A 67 -16.29 53.03 -12.49
C GLY A 67 -15.60 54.20 -13.22
N LEU A 68 -14.84 55.04 -12.50
CA LEU A 68 -14.12 56.19 -13.04
C LEU A 68 -12.61 55.95 -13.22
N SER A 69 -12.06 54.81 -12.78
CA SER A 69 -10.62 54.51 -12.90
C SER A 69 -10.34 53.60 -14.11
N PRO A 70 -9.80 54.11 -15.24
CA PRO A 70 -9.65 53.33 -16.48
C PRO A 70 -8.67 52.15 -16.39
N GLU A 71 -7.81 52.15 -15.38
CA GLU A 71 -6.71 51.20 -15.23
C GLU A 71 -7.17 49.81 -14.75
N LEU A 72 -8.35 49.71 -14.14
CA LEU A 72 -8.93 48.47 -13.61
C LEU A 72 -9.72 47.67 -14.66
N TRP A 73 -9.90 48.22 -15.86
CA TRP A 73 -10.85 47.71 -16.84
C TRP A 73 -10.18 47.47 -18.19
N LYS A 74 -10.28 46.25 -18.70
CA LYS A 74 -9.78 45.91 -20.04
C LYS A 74 -10.93 45.95 -21.03
N LEU A 75 -10.73 46.64 -22.15
CA LEU A 75 -11.66 46.61 -23.28
C LEU A 75 -11.67 45.19 -23.86
N VAL A 76 -12.80 44.50 -23.77
CA VAL A 76 -13.00 43.19 -24.39
C VAL A 76 -13.80 43.42 -25.66
N ILE A 77 -13.16 43.28 -26.82
CA ILE A 77 -13.82 43.45 -28.11
C ILE A 77 -14.64 42.17 -28.37
N GLY A 78 -15.94 42.20 -28.05
CA GLY A 78 -16.87 41.13 -28.44
C GLY A 78 -17.03 41.06 -29.96
N LYS A 79 -17.24 39.86 -30.51
CA LYS A 79 -17.27 39.61 -31.96
C LYS A 79 -18.54 40.16 -32.62
N TYR A 80 -19.74 40.03 -32.02
CA TYR A 80 -21.01 40.58 -32.54
C TYR A 80 -22.18 40.41 -31.53
N LEU A 81 -23.28 41.12 -31.79
CA LEU A 81 -24.53 41.11 -31.02
C LEU A 81 -25.60 40.44 -31.89
N GLU A 82 -26.11 39.28 -31.46
CA GLU A 82 -27.03 38.45 -32.25
C GLU A 82 -28.47 38.69 -31.78
N ILE A 83 -29.39 38.92 -32.74
CA ILE A 83 -30.78 39.29 -32.45
C ILE A 83 -31.64 38.06 -32.68
N ASN A 84 -32.22 37.54 -31.61
CA ASN A 84 -33.11 36.39 -31.71
C ASN A 84 -34.53 36.88 -32.09
N SER A 85 -35.30 36.03 -32.77
CA SER A 85 -36.64 36.33 -33.30
C SER A 85 -37.67 36.75 -32.25
N GLY A 86 -37.37 36.57 -30.96
CA GLY A 86 -38.18 37.02 -29.83
C GLY A 86 -37.91 38.45 -29.34
N GLY A 87 -36.92 39.16 -29.89
CA GLY A 87 -36.50 40.51 -29.47
C GLY A 87 -35.50 40.53 -28.30
N GLU A 88 -35.03 39.36 -27.86
CA GLU A 88 -33.92 39.23 -26.92
C GLU A 88 -32.61 39.47 -27.67
N TYR A 89 -31.67 40.14 -27.02
CA TYR A 89 -30.37 40.45 -27.60
C TYR A 89 -29.31 39.56 -26.95
N THR A 90 -28.56 38.80 -27.75
CA THR A 90 -27.49 37.93 -27.25
C THR A 90 -26.14 38.61 -27.47
N LEU A 91 -25.32 38.70 -26.42
CA LEU A 91 -24.02 39.35 -26.46
C LEU A 91 -22.92 38.29 -26.47
N VAL A 92 -22.23 38.13 -27.61
CA VAL A 92 -21.17 37.12 -27.75
C VAL A 92 -19.81 37.81 -27.67
N PHE A 93 -19.05 37.54 -26.61
CA PHE A 93 -17.67 38.00 -26.45
C PHE A 93 -16.72 36.85 -26.11
N GLU A 94 -15.52 36.87 -26.70
CA GLU A 94 -14.41 35.97 -26.33
C GLU A 94 -13.66 36.61 -25.16
N ALA A 95 -13.95 36.15 -23.94
CA ALA A 95 -13.10 36.36 -22.78
C ALA A 95 -12.65 34.98 -22.27
N GLN A 96 -11.41 34.92 -21.82
CA GLN A 96 -10.82 33.73 -21.23
C GLN A 96 -11.42 33.48 -19.80
N SER A 97 -12.12 32.33 -19.59
CA SER A 97 -12.85 31.72 -18.42
C SER A 97 -14.30 32.15 -18.10
N ILE A 98 -15.19 31.41 -17.37
CA ILE A 98 -15.77 30.03 -17.19
C ILE A 98 -16.86 30.24 -16.11
N ASN A 99 -18.08 29.68 -16.22
CA ASN A 99 -19.08 29.51 -15.13
C ASN A 99 -19.25 30.64 -14.08
N THR A 100 -19.08 31.90 -14.44
CA THR A 100 -19.29 33.03 -13.53
C THR A 100 -20.72 33.58 -13.67
N ARG A 101 -21.49 33.55 -12.57
CA ARG A 101 -22.75 34.30 -12.45
C ARG A 101 -22.42 35.78 -12.18
N PHE A 102 -23.05 36.72 -12.90
CA PHE A 102 -22.68 38.15 -12.93
C PHE A 102 -23.38 39.01 -11.85
N LEU A 103 -22.77 40.08 -11.33
CA LEU A 103 -23.37 41.00 -10.32
C LEU A 103 -23.97 42.29 -10.94
N LYS A 104 -25.22 42.73 -10.54
CA LYS A 104 -25.74 44.10 -10.86
C LYS A 104 -25.25 45.12 -9.87
N LEU A 105 -24.93 46.28 -10.41
CA LEU A 105 -25.37 47.56 -9.86
C LEU A 105 -26.14 48.35 -10.92
N THR A 106 -26.92 49.35 -10.54
CA THR A 106 -27.58 50.24 -11.51
C THR A 106 -27.20 51.67 -11.17
N ILE A 107 -26.46 52.32 -12.07
CA ILE A 107 -26.13 53.74 -11.97
C ILE A 107 -27.09 54.49 -12.87
N ASN A 108 -27.72 55.54 -12.34
CA ASN A 108 -28.75 56.32 -13.02
C ASN A 108 -28.14 57.42 -13.92
N ASP A 109 -27.17 57.08 -14.77
CA ASP A 109 -26.59 57.96 -15.81
C ASP A 109 -26.79 57.31 -17.19
N ARG A 110 -27.34 58.06 -18.15
CA ARG A 110 -27.70 57.60 -19.51
C ARG A 110 -26.51 57.13 -20.38
N ARG A 111 -25.29 57.14 -19.84
CA ARG A 111 -24.05 56.76 -20.54
C ARG A 111 -23.44 55.44 -20.05
N TYR A 112 -23.86 54.92 -18.88
CA TYR A 112 -23.23 53.77 -18.23
C TYR A 112 -24.30 52.79 -17.72
N HIS A 113 -24.23 51.53 -18.14
CA HIS A 113 -25.17 50.48 -17.72
C HIS A 113 -24.43 49.30 -17.08
N ILE A 114 -24.86 48.89 -15.88
CA ILE A 114 -24.37 47.71 -15.14
C ILE A 114 -25.60 46.77 -14.93
N VAL A 115 -25.44 45.43 -15.04
CA VAL A 115 -26.53 44.44 -15.26
C VAL A 115 -26.69 43.41 -14.13
N LYS A 116 -27.93 43.00 -13.78
CA LYS A 116 -28.30 42.16 -12.60
C LYS A 116 -28.48 40.76 -13.04
N VAL A 117 -27.76 39.88 -12.36
CA VAL A 117 -28.16 38.50 -12.27
C VAL A 117 -28.52 38.24 -10.81
N HIS A 118 -29.61 37.51 -10.63
CA HIS A 118 -29.99 36.97 -9.34
C HIS A 118 -28.96 35.90 -8.96
N MET A 119 -28.27 36.09 -7.84
CA MET A 119 -27.60 34.98 -7.18
C MET A 119 -28.61 34.29 -6.28
N GLU A 120 -28.72 32.97 -6.38
CA GLU A 120 -29.48 32.21 -5.41
C GLU A 120 -28.69 32.17 -4.08
N GLN A 121 -29.39 31.96 -2.97
CA GLN A 121 -28.77 31.99 -1.63
C GLN A 121 -27.64 30.95 -1.48
N GLU A 122 -27.71 29.88 -2.25
CA GLU A 122 -26.73 28.80 -2.34
C GLU A 122 -25.43 29.23 -3.06
N ASP A 123 -25.50 30.15 -4.03
CA ASP A 123 -24.31 30.67 -4.72
C ASP A 123 -23.50 31.61 -3.83
N LEU A 124 -24.18 32.45 -3.05
CA LEU A 124 -23.56 33.34 -2.05
C LEU A 124 -22.84 32.53 -0.98
N TYR A 125 -23.44 31.43 -0.56
CA TYR A 125 -22.84 30.47 0.36
C TYR A 125 -21.57 29.84 -0.22
N ASN A 126 -21.62 29.36 -1.46
CA ASN A 126 -20.46 28.78 -2.13
C ASN A 126 -19.32 29.79 -2.29
N LEU A 127 -19.60 31.05 -2.65
CA LEU A 127 -18.58 32.09 -2.78
C LEU A 127 -17.92 32.43 -1.43
N TYR A 128 -18.70 32.49 -0.36
CA TYR A 128 -18.23 32.71 1.01
C TYR A 128 -17.31 31.58 1.48
N VAL A 129 -17.68 30.34 1.17
CA VAL A 129 -16.86 29.14 1.41
C VAL A 129 -15.53 29.22 0.66
N CYS A 130 -15.54 29.59 -0.64
CA CYS A 130 -14.31 29.76 -1.42
C CYS A 130 -13.33 30.73 -0.75
N LYS A 131 -13.84 31.88 -0.28
CA LYS A 131 -13.03 32.94 0.34
C LYS A 131 -12.33 32.45 1.59
N HIS A 132 -13.04 31.74 2.46
CA HIS A 132 -12.45 31.20 3.69
C HIS A 132 -11.46 30.08 3.43
N LEU A 133 -11.70 29.22 2.45
CA LEU A 133 -10.72 28.21 2.05
C LEU A 133 -9.45 28.83 1.47
N TYR A 134 -9.58 29.90 0.68
CA TYR A 134 -8.44 30.68 0.24
C TYR A 134 -7.69 31.33 1.41
N ASN A 135 -8.41 31.86 2.41
CA ASN A 135 -7.79 32.40 3.63
C ASN A 135 -7.11 31.33 4.47
N ILE A 136 -7.70 30.13 4.60
CA ILE A 136 -7.10 28.96 5.23
C ILE A 136 -5.77 28.67 4.53
N GLN A 137 -5.79 28.49 3.20
CA GLN A 137 -4.62 28.20 2.39
C GLN A 137 -3.53 29.29 2.50
N LYS A 138 -3.91 30.57 2.46
CA LYS A 138 -3.00 31.73 2.59
C LYS A 138 -2.38 31.83 3.99
N THR A 139 -3.16 31.59 5.05
CA THR A 139 -2.67 31.61 6.44
C THR A 139 -1.57 30.56 6.62
N LEU A 140 -1.68 29.42 5.93
CA LEU A 140 -0.80 28.26 6.08
C LEU A 140 0.52 28.37 5.34
N ASN A 141 0.59 29.12 4.23
CA ASN A 141 1.85 29.37 3.53
C ASN A 141 2.89 30.05 4.42
N ASN A 142 2.46 30.92 5.34
CA ASN A 142 3.36 31.64 6.24
C ASN A 142 3.86 30.78 7.43
N LEU A 143 3.53 29.49 7.44
CA LEU A 143 3.45 28.69 8.65
C LEU A 143 4.18 27.34 8.53
N LEU A 144 4.25 26.81 7.31
CA LEU A 144 4.79 25.48 7.00
C LEU A 144 6.28 25.49 6.62
N GLU A 145 6.97 26.64 6.66
CA GLU A 145 8.42 26.71 6.42
C GLU A 145 9.28 26.12 7.57
N ASP A 146 8.69 25.90 8.77
CA ASP A 146 9.46 25.68 10.02
C ASP A 146 9.06 24.44 10.86
N ILE A 147 8.14 23.57 10.43
CA ILE A 147 7.64 22.47 11.27
C ILE A 147 7.95 21.10 10.66
N PRO A 148 8.94 20.34 11.20
CA PRO A 148 9.21 18.98 10.76
C PRO A 148 8.12 18.02 11.25
N ILE A 149 7.67 17.15 10.36
CA ILE A 149 6.76 16.04 10.67
C ILE A 149 7.54 14.75 10.46
N ILE A 150 7.46 13.86 11.44
CA ILE A 150 8.14 12.56 11.37
C ILE A 150 7.25 11.62 10.56
N GLY A 151 7.79 11.05 9.48
CA GLY A 151 7.10 10.09 8.61
C GLY A 151 6.68 10.67 7.27
N THR A 152 6.49 9.78 6.29
CA THR A 152 6.06 10.17 4.93
C THR A 152 4.53 10.28 4.91
N PRO A 153 3.94 11.47 4.66
CA PRO A 153 2.50 11.58 4.57
C PRO A 153 1.93 10.88 3.33
N GLY A 154 0.71 10.38 3.45
CA GLY A 154 -0.05 9.81 2.32
C GLY A 154 -0.70 10.86 1.45
N ARG A 155 -1.72 10.47 0.68
CA ARG A 155 -2.55 11.38 -0.12
C ARG A 155 -4.05 11.25 0.20
N VAL A 156 -4.76 12.37 0.17
CA VAL A 156 -6.22 12.50 0.20
C VAL A 156 -6.68 13.01 -1.16
N ASN A 157 -7.55 12.26 -1.81
CA ASN A 157 -8.19 12.66 -3.05
C ASN A 157 -9.54 13.35 -2.78
N CYS A 158 -9.84 14.40 -3.54
CA CYS A 158 -10.98 15.30 -3.31
C CYS A 158 -11.86 15.41 -4.55
N PHE A 159 -13.16 15.10 -4.42
CA PHE A 159 -14.13 15.04 -5.51
C PHE A 159 -15.46 15.69 -5.13
N GLY A 160 -16.07 16.36 -6.11
CA GLY A 160 -17.39 16.99 -5.96
C GLY A 160 -17.32 18.51 -5.84
N ASN A 161 -18.46 19.15 -6.07
CA ASN A 161 -18.54 20.62 -6.21
C ASN A 161 -18.28 21.37 -4.88
N ASN A 162 -18.45 20.68 -3.75
CA ASN A 162 -18.32 21.24 -2.39
C ASN A 162 -17.13 20.65 -1.63
N THR A 163 -16.20 20.03 -2.35
CA THR A 163 -15.02 19.36 -1.79
C THR A 163 -13.77 20.07 -2.29
N PHE A 164 -12.78 20.23 -1.41
CA PHE A 164 -11.57 21.01 -1.65
C PHE A 164 -10.37 20.27 -1.12
N GLY A 165 -9.32 20.17 -1.92
CA GLY A 165 -8.02 19.70 -1.47
C GLY A 165 -7.20 20.84 -0.87
N LEU A 166 -6.33 20.50 0.07
CA LEU A 166 -5.49 21.39 0.84
C LEU A 166 -4.06 20.83 0.88
N TRP A 167 -3.10 21.72 0.61
CA TRP A 167 -1.66 21.44 0.61
C TRP A 167 -1.21 20.38 -0.42
N GLY A 168 -0.89 20.85 -1.64
CA GLY A 168 -0.20 20.06 -2.67
C GLY A 168 1.32 20.13 -2.53
N CYS A 169 2.07 19.19 -3.11
CA CYS A 169 3.54 19.17 -3.09
C CYS A 169 4.13 19.79 -4.38
N SER A 170 5.42 20.10 -4.43
CA SER A 170 6.10 20.46 -5.70
C SER A 170 5.90 19.42 -6.81
N ASP A 171 5.82 18.15 -6.43
CA ASP A 171 5.53 17.02 -7.31
C ASP A 171 4.04 16.73 -7.49
N SER A 172 3.15 17.51 -6.87
CA SER A 172 1.78 17.62 -7.40
C SER A 172 1.88 18.41 -8.70
N LEU A 173 2.43 17.75 -9.72
CA LEU A 173 2.33 18.11 -11.13
C LEU A 173 0.89 18.55 -11.37
N GLU A 174 0.70 19.57 -12.21
CA GLU A 174 -0.51 20.40 -12.41
C GLU A 174 -1.87 19.66 -12.57
N TYR A 175 -1.93 18.33 -12.50
CA TYR A 175 -3.12 17.51 -12.75
C TYR A 175 -3.38 16.36 -11.75
N SER A 176 -2.75 16.30 -10.56
CA SER A 176 -3.02 15.24 -9.56
C SER A 176 -4.14 15.61 -8.55
N PHE A 177 -4.96 14.63 -8.16
CA PHE A 177 -5.93 14.74 -7.05
C PHE A 177 -5.32 14.56 -5.66
N GLY A 178 -4.03 14.28 -5.55
CA GLY A 178 -3.40 13.90 -4.29
C GLY A 178 -3.02 15.12 -3.44
N TRP A 179 -3.71 15.28 -2.32
CA TRP A 179 -3.45 16.33 -1.35
C TRP A 179 -2.96 15.75 -0.03
N LEU A 180 -2.28 16.56 0.78
CA LEU A 180 -2.03 16.18 2.17
C LEU A 180 -3.33 16.18 2.99
N ALA A 181 -4.26 17.08 2.68
CA ALA A 181 -5.58 17.08 3.29
C ALA A 181 -6.68 17.46 2.31
N GLY A 182 -7.91 17.18 2.71
CA GLY A 182 -9.09 17.62 2.00
C GLY A 182 -10.21 17.97 2.96
N CYS A 183 -11.12 18.81 2.50
CA CYS A 183 -12.32 19.14 3.24
C CYS A 183 -13.56 19.11 2.36
N SER A 184 -14.71 18.84 2.96
CA SER A 184 -16.00 18.79 2.26
C SER A 184 -17.11 19.40 3.10
N LEU A 185 -17.99 20.15 2.43
CA LEU A 185 -19.21 20.71 3.00
C LEU A 185 -20.41 19.89 2.56
N VAL A 186 -21.08 19.26 3.52
CA VAL A 186 -22.16 18.31 3.24
C VAL A 186 -23.35 18.57 4.16
N GLY A 187 -24.50 18.91 3.57
CA GLY A 187 -25.69 19.29 4.32
C GLY A 187 -25.40 20.50 5.21
N LYS A 188 -25.49 20.31 6.53
CA LYS A 188 -25.11 21.32 7.53
C LYS A 188 -23.73 21.08 8.18
N GLY A 189 -23.06 19.99 7.83
CA GLY A 189 -21.83 19.56 8.48
C GLY A 189 -20.58 19.82 7.66
N PHE A 190 -19.46 19.42 8.24
CA PHE A 190 -18.13 19.61 7.67
C PHE A 190 -17.27 18.38 7.90
N VAL A 191 -16.49 18.00 6.91
CA VAL A 191 -15.52 16.89 7.01
C VAL A 191 -14.14 17.41 6.63
N PHE A 192 -13.13 17.06 7.42
CA PHE A 192 -11.73 17.35 7.18
C PHE A 192 -10.92 16.06 7.30
N GLY A 193 -10.25 15.66 6.23
CA GLY A 193 -9.38 14.49 6.18
C GLY A 193 -7.92 14.89 5.97
N ILE A 194 -6.99 14.30 6.72
CA ILE A 194 -5.54 14.56 6.60
C ILE A 194 -4.74 13.25 6.56
N SER A 195 -3.82 13.12 5.61
CA SER A 195 -3.18 11.86 5.23
C SER A 195 -2.00 11.44 6.13
N HIS A 196 -2.02 11.87 7.40
CA HIS A 196 -1.06 11.44 8.42
C HIS A 196 -1.60 11.71 9.83
N GLU A 197 -1.54 10.71 10.72
CA GLU A 197 -2.02 10.81 12.10
C GLU A 197 -1.13 11.67 13.00
N GLY A 198 0.14 11.90 12.64
CA GLY A 198 1.04 12.80 13.37
C GLY A 198 0.48 14.23 13.54
N TYR A 199 -0.46 14.67 12.68
CA TYR A 199 -1.16 15.95 12.87
C TYR A 199 -2.14 15.97 14.05
N LEU A 200 -2.56 14.81 14.54
CA LEU A 200 -3.39 14.67 15.74
C LEU A 200 -2.56 14.31 16.98
N LEU A 201 -1.45 13.58 16.77
CA LEU A 201 -0.69 12.95 17.86
C LEU A 201 0.56 13.74 18.26
N ASP A 202 1.24 14.37 17.30
CA ASP A 202 2.46 15.12 17.56
C ASP A 202 2.16 16.58 17.92
N ILE A 203 3.00 17.15 18.79
CA ILE A 203 2.89 18.56 19.21
C ILE A 203 3.03 19.49 17.99
N SER A 204 4.04 19.24 17.16
CA SER A 204 4.32 20.00 15.93
C SER A 204 3.14 19.96 14.97
N GLY A 205 2.61 18.76 14.72
CA GLY A 205 1.45 18.53 13.87
C GLY A 205 0.17 19.19 14.40
N THR A 206 -0.10 19.06 15.70
CA THR A 206 -1.27 19.65 16.35
C THR A 206 -1.23 21.18 16.32
N ILE A 207 -0.06 21.79 16.55
CA ILE A 207 0.10 23.25 16.46
C ILE A 207 -0.23 23.74 15.04
N CYS A 208 0.28 23.04 14.02
CA CYS A 208 -0.05 23.34 12.63
C CYS A 208 -1.57 23.26 12.40
N LEU A 209 -2.18 22.13 12.78
CA LEU A 209 -3.61 21.88 12.62
C LEU A 209 -4.48 22.91 13.35
N SER A 210 -4.09 23.34 14.56
CA SER A 210 -4.86 24.31 15.36
C SER A 210 -5.13 25.63 14.62
N ARG A 211 -4.18 26.11 13.81
CA ARG A 211 -4.30 27.35 13.05
C ARG A 211 -5.15 27.20 11.78
N VAL A 212 -5.23 25.99 11.24
CA VAL A 212 -6.17 25.62 10.17
C VAL A 212 -7.58 25.62 10.72
N LEU A 213 -7.74 24.96 11.87
CA LEU A 213 -9.00 24.73 12.52
C LEU A 213 -9.70 26.04 12.89
N SER A 214 -8.98 27.08 13.33
CA SER A 214 -9.61 28.39 13.65
C SER A 214 -10.41 28.97 12.49
N ASN A 215 -9.82 28.97 11.29
CA ASN A 215 -10.47 29.48 10.10
C ASN A 215 -11.63 28.58 9.63
N ILE A 216 -11.47 27.25 9.77
CA ILE A 216 -12.54 26.28 9.51
C ILE A 216 -13.73 26.53 10.45
N PHE A 217 -13.47 26.78 11.73
CA PHE A 217 -14.52 27.01 12.71
C PHE A 217 -15.23 28.35 12.55
N ASP A 218 -14.53 29.40 12.10
CA ASP A 218 -15.17 30.66 11.70
C ASP A 218 -16.17 30.44 10.55
N LEU A 219 -15.80 29.60 9.58
CA LEU A 219 -16.68 29.22 8.47
C LEU A 219 -17.91 28.43 8.94
N ILE A 220 -17.75 27.50 9.89
CA ILE A 220 -18.84 26.73 10.51
C ILE A 220 -19.76 27.65 11.35
N TYR A 221 -19.20 28.60 12.09
CA TYR A 221 -19.97 29.52 12.92
C TYR A 221 -20.84 30.45 12.07
N TYR A 222 -20.29 30.92 10.94
CA TYR A 222 -20.99 31.80 10.01
C TYR A 222 -22.09 31.10 9.22
N SER A 223 -21.88 29.85 8.81
CA SER A 223 -22.86 29.12 7.98
C SER A 223 -24.19 28.92 8.69
N HIS A 224 -24.19 28.57 9.98
CA HIS A 224 -25.39 28.03 10.64
C HIS A 224 -25.73 28.60 12.02
N LYS A 225 -25.08 29.70 12.47
CA LYS A 225 -25.08 30.16 13.87
C LYS A 225 -24.61 29.03 14.78
N GLY A 226 -23.30 28.92 14.94
CA GLY A 226 -22.63 27.82 15.66
C GLY A 226 -23.21 27.51 17.05
N PRO A 227 -22.95 26.31 17.58
CA PRO A 227 -23.51 25.85 18.84
C PRO A 227 -23.11 26.77 20.01
N SER A 228 -23.96 26.86 21.04
CA SER A 228 -23.69 27.70 22.23
C SER A 228 -22.51 27.20 23.06
N GLU A 229 -22.15 25.91 22.92
CA GLU A 229 -21.01 25.26 23.57
C GLU A 229 -20.35 24.29 22.60
N VAL A 230 -19.01 24.24 22.59
CA VAL A 230 -18.24 23.35 21.73
C VAL A 230 -17.85 22.08 22.47
N ARG A 231 -18.28 20.93 21.94
CA ARG A 231 -18.14 19.62 22.59
C ARG A 231 -17.36 18.66 21.69
N PHE A 232 -16.22 18.17 22.19
CA PHE A 232 -15.30 17.30 21.46
C PHE A 232 -15.44 15.83 21.86
N GLY A 233 -15.49 14.95 20.86
CA GLY A 233 -15.36 13.51 21.02
C GLY A 233 -14.10 12.99 20.33
N PHE A 234 -13.33 12.13 20.98
CA PHE A 234 -12.11 11.52 20.42
C PHE A 234 -12.29 10.03 20.19
N LEU A 235 -11.90 9.56 19.01
CA LEU A 235 -12.04 8.16 18.58
C LEU A 235 -10.71 7.65 18.01
N GLY A 236 -10.25 6.47 18.42
CA GLY A 236 -8.96 5.91 17.99
C GLY A 236 -7.74 6.61 18.61
N ILE A 237 -7.94 7.40 19.67
CA ILE A 237 -6.91 8.28 20.25
C ILE A 237 -6.80 7.99 21.74
N LYS A 238 -5.57 7.81 22.23
CA LYS A 238 -5.31 7.58 23.65
C LYS A 238 -5.67 8.81 24.47
N ARG A 239 -6.04 8.58 25.73
CA ARG A 239 -6.45 9.68 26.62
C ARG A 239 -5.41 10.79 26.73
N ILE A 240 -4.13 10.42 26.81
CA ILE A 240 -3.02 11.38 26.92
C ILE A 240 -2.90 12.26 25.67
N ASP A 241 -3.02 11.67 24.48
CA ASP A 241 -2.90 12.38 23.20
C ASP A 241 -4.08 13.31 22.98
N ALA A 242 -5.31 12.88 23.33
CA ALA A 242 -6.49 13.73 23.28
C ALA A 242 -6.38 14.96 24.22
N MET A 243 -5.76 14.79 25.39
CA MET A 243 -5.51 15.90 26.31
C MET A 243 -4.47 16.87 25.74
N ASN A 244 -3.35 16.36 25.22
CA ASN A 244 -2.32 17.17 24.57
C ASN A 244 -2.90 17.96 23.38
N PHE A 245 -3.76 17.31 22.58
CA PHE A 245 -4.45 17.94 21.47
C PHE A 245 -5.26 19.16 21.93
N MET A 246 -6.07 18.99 22.99
CA MET A 246 -6.88 20.07 23.54
C MET A 246 -6.04 21.20 24.14
N GLU A 247 -4.96 20.90 24.85
CA GLU A 247 -4.05 21.91 25.39
C GLU A 247 -3.48 22.79 24.28
N ASN A 248 -3.00 22.18 23.19
CA ASN A 248 -2.42 22.90 22.06
C ASN A 248 -3.43 23.79 21.32
N ILE A 249 -4.68 23.34 21.14
CA ILE A 249 -5.73 24.15 20.51
C ILE A 249 -6.17 25.31 21.42
N ASN A 250 -6.27 25.07 22.73
CA ASN A 250 -6.68 26.07 23.71
C ASN A 250 -5.63 27.19 23.88
N ILE A 251 -4.34 26.87 23.82
CA ILE A 251 -3.23 27.84 23.90
C ILE A 251 -3.36 28.93 22.83
N ASN A 252 -3.82 28.57 21.64
CA ASN A 252 -4.00 29.51 20.52
C ASN A 252 -5.34 30.26 20.56
N ARG A 253 -6.17 30.09 21.62
CA ARG A 253 -7.52 30.67 21.79
C ARG A 253 -8.46 30.41 20.61
N VAL A 254 -8.25 29.31 19.91
CA VAL A 254 -8.96 28.97 18.67
C VAL A 254 -10.42 28.60 18.95
N LEU A 255 -10.68 27.79 19.99
CA LEU A 255 -12.01 27.57 20.57
C LEU A 255 -11.89 27.21 22.05
N LEU A 256 -12.89 27.62 22.84
CA LEU A 256 -13.12 27.11 24.18
C LEU A 256 -14.15 25.98 24.11
N GLY A 257 -13.73 24.74 24.31
CA GLY A 257 -14.59 23.57 24.27
C GLY A 257 -14.15 22.47 25.23
N ASN A 258 -15.08 21.58 25.58
CA ASN A 258 -14.87 20.50 26.54
C ASN A 258 -14.85 19.13 25.85
N ILE A 259 -14.00 18.22 26.34
CA ILE A 259 -14.04 16.82 25.94
C ILE A 259 -15.25 16.13 26.59
N VAL A 260 -16.12 15.52 25.79
CA VAL A 260 -17.28 14.77 26.27
C VAL A 260 -17.07 13.26 26.31
N GLU A 261 -16.16 12.74 25.48
CA GLU A 261 -15.83 11.30 25.42
C GLU A 261 -14.48 11.09 24.73
N ILE A 262 -13.74 10.06 25.17
CA ILE A 262 -12.54 9.54 24.51
C ILE A 262 -12.70 8.03 24.43
N SER A 263 -12.54 7.47 23.23
CA SER A 263 -12.54 6.02 23.01
C SER A 263 -11.34 5.61 22.19
N GLU A 264 -10.42 4.87 22.81
CA GLU A 264 -9.21 4.36 22.14
C GLU A 264 -9.56 3.27 21.13
N ASN A 265 -10.54 2.41 21.45
CA ASN A 265 -11.00 1.36 20.55
C ASN A 265 -12.14 1.83 19.64
N ILE A 266 -12.07 1.48 18.35
CA ILE A 266 -13.11 1.75 17.37
C ILE A 266 -13.93 0.49 17.12
N THR A 267 -15.16 0.53 17.60
CA THR A 267 -16.17 -0.54 17.52
C THR A 267 -17.51 0.11 17.20
N ILE A 268 -18.47 -0.66 16.69
CA ILE A 268 -19.81 -0.11 16.44
C ILE A 268 -20.45 0.44 17.73
N GLU A 269 -20.20 -0.17 18.91
CA GLU A 269 -20.70 0.34 20.18
C GLU A 269 -20.03 1.64 20.59
N SER A 270 -18.71 1.78 20.40
CA SER A 270 -18.01 3.02 20.75
C SER A 270 -18.40 4.18 19.84
N VAL A 271 -18.62 3.92 18.54
CA VAL A 271 -19.16 4.90 17.58
C VAL A 271 -20.58 5.31 17.95
N ASN A 272 -21.47 4.34 18.22
CA ASN A 272 -22.85 4.63 18.60
C ASN A 272 -22.93 5.41 19.92
N ARG A 273 -22.14 5.04 20.93
CA ARG A 273 -22.05 5.77 22.20
C ARG A 273 -21.57 7.20 21.97
N MET A 274 -20.53 7.38 21.16
CA MET A 274 -19.98 8.69 20.81
C MET A 274 -21.06 9.58 20.19
N ILE A 275 -21.70 9.11 19.12
CA ILE A 275 -22.63 9.92 18.33
C ILE A 275 -23.96 10.13 19.07
N HIS A 276 -24.57 9.08 19.61
CA HIS A 276 -25.95 9.14 20.13
C HIS A 276 -26.05 9.49 21.61
N ASP A 277 -25.13 9.01 22.45
CA ASP A 277 -25.22 9.23 23.90
C ASP A 277 -24.49 10.51 24.31
N LYS A 278 -23.25 10.68 23.81
CA LYS A 278 -22.36 11.78 24.22
C LYS A 278 -22.65 13.05 23.42
N LYS A 279 -23.10 12.90 22.18
CA LYS A 279 -23.55 13.97 21.28
C LYS A 279 -22.54 15.11 21.18
N PRO A 280 -21.29 14.84 20.76
CA PRO A 280 -20.33 15.90 20.46
C PRO A 280 -20.83 16.72 19.26
N ASN A 281 -20.25 17.91 19.08
CA ASN A 281 -20.41 18.69 17.86
C ASN A 281 -19.23 18.46 16.91
N ILE A 282 -18.08 18.02 17.47
CA ILE A 282 -16.84 17.74 16.75
C ILE A 282 -16.34 16.36 17.15
N ILE A 283 -16.07 15.51 16.17
CA ILE A 283 -15.40 14.22 16.36
C ILE A 283 -14.00 14.32 15.75
N VAL A 284 -12.98 14.03 16.56
CA VAL A 284 -11.59 13.89 16.15
C VAL A 284 -11.26 12.40 16.13
N TRP A 285 -10.89 11.90 14.96
CA TRP A 285 -10.74 10.49 14.68
C TRP A 285 -9.36 10.17 14.11
N ASN A 286 -8.56 9.43 14.87
CA ASN A 286 -7.38 8.75 14.34
C ASN A 286 -7.81 7.41 13.74
N ALA A 287 -7.69 7.27 12.43
CA ALA A 287 -8.20 6.15 11.66
C ALA A 287 -7.17 5.05 11.37
N ILE A 288 -5.98 5.12 11.97
CA ILE A 288 -4.97 4.06 11.82
C ILE A 288 -5.27 2.84 12.71
N GLU A 289 -5.93 3.03 13.86
CA GLU A 289 -6.27 1.98 14.83
C GLU A 289 -7.80 1.80 14.97
N PRO A 290 -8.32 0.56 15.01
CA PRO A 290 -7.64 -0.72 14.85
C PRO A 290 -7.58 -1.17 13.37
N LEU A 291 -6.47 -1.80 12.98
CA LEU A 291 -6.18 -2.35 11.64
C LEU A 291 -7.28 -3.28 11.08
N ARG A 292 -8.24 -3.71 11.92
CA ARG A 292 -9.50 -4.34 11.52
C ARG A 292 -10.65 -3.77 12.35
N PHE A 293 -11.56 -3.05 11.70
CA PHE A 293 -12.81 -2.63 12.35
C PHE A 293 -13.71 -3.85 12.62
N GLU A 294 -14.15 -3.95 13.87
CA GLU A 294 -15.09 -4.95 14.35
C GLU A 294 -16.52 -4.41 14.23
N GLY A 295 -17.23 -4.81 13.17
CA GLY A 295 -18.61 -4.43 12.94
C GLY A 295 -18.98 -4.34 11.46
N ASN A 296 -20.25 -3.98 11.21
CA ASN A 296 -20.73 -3.69 9.86
C ASN A 296 -20.22 -2.29 9.45
N ILE A 297 -19.27 -2.26 8.52
CA ILE A 297 -18.65 -1.03 8.00
C ILE A 297 -19.69 -0.09 7.39
N ASP A 298 -20.65 -0.62 6.62
CA ASP A 298 -21.68 0.18 5.96
C ASP A 298 -22.62 0.83 6.99
N HIS A 299 -22.98 0.09 8.04
CA HIS A 299 -23.76 0.65 9.15
C HIS A 299 -22.99 1.75 9.89
N CYS A 300 -21.70 1.54 10.17
CA CYS A 300 -20.85 2.53 10.82
C CYS A 300 -20.71 3.81 9.97
N ALA A 301 -20.49 3.65 8.66
CA ALA A 301 -20.45 4.75 7.71
C ALA A 301 -21.76 5.56 7.71
N GLU A 302 -22.91 4.88 7.77
CA GLU A 302 -24.21 5.53 7.84
C GLU A 302 -24.42 6.34 9.13
N GLU A 303 -23.86 5.92 10.27
CA GLU A 303 -23.92 6.69 11.52
C GLU A 303 -23.09 7.98 11.45
N PHE A 304 -21.88 7.92 10.88
CA PHE A 304 -21.08 9.12 10.59
C PHE A 304 -21.79 10.04 9.58
N LYS A 305 -22.43 9.46 8.56
CA LYS A 305 -23.25 10.20 7.59
C LYS A 305 -24.34 11.00 8.28
N LYS A 306 -25.15 10.38 9.13
CA LYS A 306 -26.18 11.07 9.90
C LYS A 306 -25.62 12.19 10.77
N PHE A 307 -24.49 11.95 11.45
CA PHE A 307 -23.82 12.94 12.27
C PHE A 307 -23.42 14.19 11.46
N VAL A 308 -22.73 14.01 10.33
CA VAL A 308 -22.27 15.12 9.48
C VAL A 308 -23.47 15.84 8.86
N TYR A 309 -24.41 15.14 8.22
CA TYR A 309 -25.61 15.79 7.64
C TYR A 309 -26.44 16.54 8.69
N GLY A 310 -26.41 16.08 9.95
CA GLY A 310 -27.04 16.73 11.10
C GLY A 310 -26.36 18.02 11.60
N GLY A 311 -25.20 18.39 11.03
CA GLY A 311 -24.42 19.58 11.43
C GLY A 311 -23.15 19.28 12.20
N GLY A 312 -22.75 18.01 12.31
CA GLY A 312 -21.52 17.59 12.96
C GLY A 312 -20.27 17.92 12.15
N VAL A 313 -19.15 18.09 12.86
CA VAL A 313 -17.81 18.28 12.29
C VAL A 313 -16.99 17.01 12.49
N LEU A 314 -16.51 16.43 11.40
CA LEU A 314 -15.67 15.23 11.43
C LEU A 314 -14.24 15.58 11.00
N ILE A 315 -13.28 15.38 11.89
CA ILE A 315 -11.84 15.50 11.62
C ILE A 315 -11.27 14.08 11.63
N VAL A 316 -10.71 13.62 10.51
CA VAL A 316 -10.12 12.28 10.40
C VAL A 316 -8.68 12.36 9.93
N ALA A 317 -7.79 11.60 10.57
CA ALA A 317 -6.39 11.49 10.17
C ALA A 317 -5.96 10.02 10.04
N MET A 318 -5.19 9.72 9.01
CA MET A 318 -4.63 8.39 8.76
C MET A 318 -3.46 8.47 7.79
N CYS A 319 -2.35 7.79 8.07
CA CYS A 319 -1.34 7.43 7.09
C CYS A 319 -1.83 6.23 6.24
N PRO A 320 -2.31 6.44 4.99
CA PRO A 320 -3.00 5.40 4.23
C PRO A 320 -2.07 4.31 3.72
N TRP A 321 -0.89 4.67 3.22
CA TRP A 321 0.08 3.71 2.71
C TRP A 321 0.67 2.86 3.86
N GLY A 322 0.93 3.48 5.02
CA GLY A 322 1.32 2.77 6.23
C GLY A 322 0.20 1.83 6.71
N TRP A 323 -1.06 2.25 6.61
CA TRP A 323 -2.20 1.38 6.92
C TRP A 323 -2.28 0.16 6.00
N GLU A 324 -2.08 0.30 4.68
CA GLU A 324 -2.08 -0.85 3.75
C GLU A 324 -0.96 -1.83 4.10
N GLN A 325 0.24 -1.33 4.40
CA GLN A 325 1.38 -2.15 4.81
C GLN A 325 1.12 -2.91 6.11
N LEU A 326 0.51 -2.26 7.11
CA LEU A 326 0.26 -2.85 8.41
C LEU A 326 -0.98 -3.78 8.43
N SER A 327 -1.94 -3.55 7.56
CA SER A 327 -3.19 -4.34 7.49
C SER A 327 -3.12 -5.51 6.51
N ASP A 328 -2.18 -5.49 5.57
CA ASP A 328 -2.13 -6.34 4.37
C ASP A 328 -3.42 -6.25 3.51
N LEU A 329 -4.13 -5.12 3.57
CA LEU A 329 -5.37 -4.85 2.85
C LEU A 329 -5.21 -3.64 1.91
N ILE A 330 -6.01 -3.59 0.85
CA ILE A 330 -6.18 -2.37 0.05
C ILE A 330 -6.98 -1.31 0.81
N ILE A 331 -6.63 -0.05 0.60
CA ILE A 331 -7.12 1.11 1.34
C ILE A 331 -8.63 1.32 1.21
N SER A 332 -9.27 0.76 0.18
CA SER A 332 -10.72 0.77 0.00
C SER A 332 -11.47 -0.08 1.04
N ASN A 333 -10.79 -1.02 1.71
CA ASN A 333 -11.35 -1.77 2.84
C ASN A 333 -11.26 -1.02 4.17
N SER A 334 -10.58 0.13 4.23
CA SER A 334 -10.49 0.91 5.47
C SER A 334 -11.85 1.50 5.85
N LEU A 335 -12.16 1.50 7.14
CA LEU A 335 -13.38 2.14 7.65
C LEU A 335 -13.40 3.65 7.32
N ALA A 336 -12.24 4.31 7.38
CA ALA A 336 -12.12 5.70 7.01
C ALA A 336 -12.62 5.95 5.60
N ASN A 337 -12.14 5.22 4.60
CA ASN A 337 -12.62 5.40 3.22
C ASN A 337 -14.09 5.04 3.04
N ALA A 338 -14.61 4.05 3.76
CA ALA A 338 -16.05 3.77 3.74
C ALA A 338 -16.88 4.96 4.28
N VAL A 339 -16.35 5.72 5.24
CA VAL A 339 -17.00 6.92 5.80
C VAL A 339 -16.79 8.14 4.90
N ILE A 340 -15.55 8.49 4.58
CA ILE A 340 -15.25 9.79 3.96
C ILE A 340 -15.56 9.87 2.47
N SER A 341 -15.60 8.73 1.77
CA SER A 341 -15.94 8.70 0.34
C SER A 341 -17.36 9.14 0.04
N GLU A 342 -18.28 8.96 1.00
CA GLU A 342 -19.65 9.50 0.98
C GLU A 342 -19.68 11.03 0.93
N PHE A 343 -18.62 11.68 1.39
CA PHE A 343 -18.46 13.13 1.43
C PHE A 343 -17.51 13.66 0.35
N GLY A 344 -17.08 12.80 -0.59
CA GLY A 344 -16.19 13.20 -1.68
C GLY A 344 -14.71 13.23 -1.33
N LEU A 345 -14.30 12.73 -0.17
CA LEU A 345 -12.89 12.59 0.20
C LEU A 345 -12.48 11.12 0.19
N MET A 346 -11.27 10.78 -0.22
CA MET A 346 -10.78 9.40 -0.10
C MET A 346 -9.28 9.36 0.08
N PHE A 347 -8.82 8.63 1.07
CA PHE A 347 -7.41 8.33 1.25
C PHE A 347 -6.94 7.37 0.16
N SER A 348 -5.78 7.65 -0.44
CA SER A 348 -5.19 6.81 -1.48
C SER A 348 -3.91 6.14 -0.99
N SER A 349 -3.58 4.99 -1.59
CA SER A 349 -2.41 4.18 -1.27
C SER A 349 -1.05 4.82 -1.61
N ARG A 350 -1.05 6.00 -2.25
CA ARG A 350 0.18 6.70 -2.64
C ARG A 350 0.66 7.66 -1.55
N TYR A 351 1.97 7.75 -1.39
CA TYR A 351 2.62 8.78 -0.57
C TYR A 351 2.78 10.09 -1.33
N LEU A 352 2.81 11.21 -0.60
CA LEU A 352 3.26 12.49 -1.15
C LEU A 352 4.78 12.41 -1.32
N SER A 353 5.28 12.64 -2.54
CA SER A 353 6.72 12.65 -2.80
C SER A 353 7.36 13.93 -2.26
N TYR A 354 8.61 13.80 -1.82
CA TYR A 354 9.48 14.86 -1.30
C TYR A 354 10.77 14.87 -2.10
N GLU A 355 11.45 16.03 -2.20
CA GLU A 355 12.79 16.09 -2.80
C GLU A 355 13.73 15.15 -2.02
N SER A 356 14.38 14.23 -2.73
CA SER A 356 15.25 13.22 -2.12
C SER A 356 16.31 13.87 -1.22
N GLY A 357 16.33 13.46 0.05
CA GLY A 357 17.26 13.99 1.06
C GLY A 357 16.75 15.20 1.87
N SER A 358 15.46 15.56 1.77
CA SER A 358 14.85 16.60 2.61
C SER A 358 13.81 16.03 3.58
N ASP A 359 13.93 16.34 4.88
CA ASP A 359 12.89 16.11 5.91
C ASP A 359 11.76 17.16 5.82
N LYS A 360 11.65 17.88 4.71
CA LYS A 360 10.78 19.06 4.54
C LYS A 360 9.85 18.86 3.36
N ILE A 361 8.56 19.09 3.60
CA ILE A 361 7.54 19.08 2.55
C ILE A 361 7.53 20.46 1.89
N THR A 362 7.97 20.55 0.64
CA THR A 362 7.83 21.78 -0.16
C THR A 362 6.42 21.85 -0.73
N ILE A 363 5.57 22.68 -0.13
CA ILE A 363 4.17 22.84 -0.52
C ILE A 363 4.09 23.75 -1.74
N SER A 364 3.47 23.28 -2.82
CA SER A 364 3.22 24.09 -4.02
C SER A 364 1.86 24.78 -3.95
N LEU A 365 1.82 26.03 -4.41
CA LEU A 365 0.64 26.86 -4.47
C LEU A 365 -0.06 26.68 -5.82
N SER A 366 -0.94 25.69 -5.94
CA SER A 366 -2.01 25.73 -6.95
C SER A 366 -3.36 25.73 -6.23
N SER A 367 -4.00 26.89 -6.20
CA SER A 367 -5.26 27.15 -5.49
C SER A 367 -6.51 26.81 -6.31
N ASP A 368 -6.38 25.90 -7.27
CA ASP A 368 -7.29 25.93 -8.39
C ASP A 368 -8.42 24.90 -8.22
N LYS A 369 -9.67 25.39 -8.20
CA LYS A 369 -10.89 24.55 -8.21
C LYS A 369 -11.09 23.80 -9.54
N THR A 370 -10.05 23.72 -10.37
CA THR A 370 -10.07 23.21 -11.73
C THR A 370 -9.84 21.70 -11.80
N HIS A 371 -9.68 20.95 -10.70
CA HIS A 371 -9.33 19.52 -10.77
C HIS A 371 -10.33 18.65 -11.53
N TYR A 372 -11.65 18.84 -11.34
CA TYR A 372 -12.63 18.15 -12.21
C TYR A 372 -12.43 18.57 -13.68
N LEU A 373 -12.23 19.85 -13.95
CA LEU A 373 -12.01 20.35 -15.30
C LEU A 373 -10.69 19.85 -15.89
N ASN A 374 -9.63 19.71 -15.10
CA ASN A 374 -8.32 19.23 -15.49
C ASN A 374 -8.36 17.73 -15.73
N THR A 375 -9.04 16.98 -14.89
CA THR A 375 -9.33 15.55 -15.09
C THR A 375 -10.15 15.33 -16.34
N TYR A 376 -11.25 16.07 -16.45
CA TYR A 376 -12.11 16.07 -17.63
C TYR A 376 -11.31 16.47 -18.88
N ARG A 377 -10.39 17.44 -18.78
CA ARG A 377 -9.48 17.85 -19.87
C ARG A 377 -8.49 16.74 -20.21
N SER A 378 -7.80 16.14 -19.25
CA SER A 378 -6.82 15.06 -19.47
C SER A 378 -7.47 13.85 -20.13
N TRP A 379 -8.62 13.39 -19.62
CA TRP A 379 -9.38 12.31 -20.23
C TRP A 379 -9.95 12.70 -21.61
N THR A 380 -10.46 13.93 -21.78
CA THR A 380 -10.90 14.42 -23.09
C THR A 380 -9.74 14.54 -24.10
N GLN A 381 -8.55 14.96 -23.67
CA GLN A 381 -7.36 15.00 -24.51
C GLN A 381 -6.89 13.59 -24.89
N ALA A 382 -6.96 12.63 -23.97
CA ALA A 382 -6.68 11.22 -24.27
C ALA A 382 -7.63 10.67 -25.34
N ILE A 383 -8.91 11.10 -25.36
CA ILE A 383 -9.88 10.73 -26.40
C ILE A 383 -9.54 11.39 -27.75
N LEU A 384 -9.28 12.70 -27.73
CA LEU A 384 -9.12 13.50 -28.96
C LEU A 384 -7.75 13.33 -29.61
N ASN A 385 -6.70 13.18 -28.80
CA ASN A 385 -5.29 13.15 -29.20
C ASN A 385 -4.54 12.06 -28.42
N PRO A 386 -4.86 10.77 -28.60
CA PRO A 386 -4.26 9.67 -27.84
C PRO A 386 -2.72 9.62 -27.90
N ASP A 387 -2.12 10.05 -29.01
CA ASP A 387 -0.66 10.08 -29.18
C ASP A 387 0.05 11.22 -28.43
N LYS A 388 -0.71 12.13 -27.80
CA LYS A 388 -0.16 13.22 -26.97
C LYS A 388 -0.20 12.91 -25.47
N ILE A 389 -0.73 11.76 -25.07
CA ILE A 389 -0.73 11.33 -23.67
C ILE A 389 0.71 11.14 -23.21
N THR A 390 1.07 11.76 -22.10
CA THR A 390 2.39 11.66 -21.47
C THR A 390 2.37 10.68 -20.30
N ARG A 391 3.54 10.23 -19.83
CA ARG A 391 3.65 9.38 -18.63
C ARG A 391 3.02 10.04 -17.39
N ILE A 392 3.17 11.37 -17.29
CA ILE A 392 2.56 12.20 -16.25
C ILE A 392 1.02 12.13 -16.32
N ASP A 393 0.43 12.22 -17.52
CA ASP A 393 -1.02 12.07 -17.69
C ASP A 393 -1.50 10.71 -17.19
N VAL A 394 -0.75 9.63 -17.45
CA VAL A 394 -1.08 8.27 -17.01
C VAL A 394 -1.08 8.16 -15.48
N GLU A 395 -0.13 8.78 -14.79
CA GLU A 395 -0.11 8.79 -13.33
C GLU A 395 -1.36 9.45 -12.74
N HIS A 396 -1.87 10.51 -13.37
CA HIS A 396 -3.12 11.15 -12.97
C HIS A 396 -4.32 10.25 -13.21
N MET A 397 -4.42 9.73 -14.44
CA MET A 397 -5.48 8.81 -14.85
C MET A 397 -5.51 7.55 -13.97
N SER A 398 -4.35 7.05 -13.52
CA SER A 398 -4.21 5.92 -12.60
C SER A 398 -4.98 6.12 -11.30
N ASN A 399 -4.86 7.31 -10.71
CA ASN A 399 -5.52 7.62 -9.46
C ASN A 399 -7.04 7.65 -9.68
N ASP A 400 -7.49 8.24 -10.79
CA ASP A 400 -8.92 8.31 -11.13
C ASP A 400 -9.53 6.92 -11.29
N ILE A 401 -8.81 6.02 -11.97
CA ILE A 401 -9.24 4.63 -12.16
C ILE A 401 -9.39 3.93 -10.80
N ASN A 402 -8.35 3.96 -9.95
CA ASN A 402 -8.39 3.32 -8.64
C ASN A 402 -9.55 3.85 -7.80
N MET A 403 -9.71 5.16 -7.77
CA MET A 403 -10.80 5.85 -7.10
C MET A 403 -12.19 5.39 -7.57
N LEU A 404 -12.40 5.38 -8.89
CA LEU A 404 -13.69 4.99 -9.48
C LEU A 404 -13.99 3.51 -9.26
N LEU A 405 -12.99 2.65 -9.28
CA LEU A 405 -13.17 1.23 -9.01
C LEU A 405 -13.47 0.98 -7.53
N TYR A 406 -12.81 1.68 -6.60
CA TYR A 406 -12.96 1.47 -5.16
C TYR A 406 -14.28 1.98 -4.57
N LYS A 407 -14.96 2.91 -5.24
CA LYS A 407 -16.13 3.59 -4.69
C LYS A 407 -17.44 2.93 -5.10
N LYS A 408 -18.23 2.47 -4.12
CA LYS A 408 -19.56 1.87 -4.32
C LYS A 408 -20.57 2.82 -5.00
N HIS A 409 -20.58 4.09 -4.61
CA HIS A 409 -21.53 5.10 -5.12
C HIS A 409 -20.79 6.28 -5.74
N LYS A 410 -21.13 6.67 -6.98
CA LYS A 410 -20.47 7.77 -7.68
C LYS A 410 -21.35 9.02 -7.70
N THR A 411 -20.70 10.18 -7.60
CA THR A 411 -21.27 11.51 -7.86
C THR A 411 -21.43 11.71 -9.37
N ASN A 412 -22.25 12.69 -9.79
CA ASN A 412 -22.41 13.03 -11.20
C ASN A 412 -21.07 13.32 -11.91
N VAL A 413 -20.14 13.96 -11.19
CA VAL A 413 -18.78 14.28 -11.66
C VAL A 413 -18.00 13.00 -11.97
N GLU A 414 -17.99 12.05 -11.04
CA GLU A 414 -17.31 10.76 -11.19
C GLU A 414 -17.93 9.90 -12.30
N GLN A 415 -19.25 9.98 -12.49
CA GLN A 415 -19.95 9.31 -13.60
C GLN A 415 -19.54 9.87 -14.97
N GLU A 416 -19.35 11.19 -15.10
CA GLU A 416 -18.82 11.79 -16.32
C GLU A 416 -17.38 11.35 -16.60
N VAL A 417 -16.52 11.32 -15.59
CA VAL A 417 -15.15 10.79 -15.74
C VAL A 417 -15.20 9.33 -16.19
N THR A 418 -16.04 8.49 -15.56
CA THR A 418 -16.22 7.07 -15.94
C THR A 418 -16.57 6.92 -17.42
N LYS A 419 -17.47 7.75 -17.96
CA LYS A 419 -17.82 7.74 -19.39
C LYS A 419 -16.61 8.07 -20.27
N LEU A 420 -15.78 9.04 -19.87
CA LEU A 420 -14.57 9.36 -20.63
C LEU A 420 -13.56 8.22 -20.60
N ILE A 421 -13.35 7.56 -19.47
CA ILE A 421 -12.47 6.37 -19.37
C ILE A 421 -12.94 5.29 -20.35
N MET A 422 -14.24 5.00 -20.39
CA MET A 422 -14.80 4.02 -21.32
C MET A 422 -14.54 4.41 -22.78
N ASN A 423 -14.74 5.68 -23.13
CA ASN A 423 -14.49 6.16 -24.49
C ASN A 423 -13.01 6.03 -24.86
N VAL A 424 -12.09 6.30 -23.94
CA VAL A 424 -10.65 6.10 -24.15
C VAL A 424 -10.36 4.62 -24.43
N ILE A 425 -10.90 3.71 -23.63
CA ILE A 425 -10.72 2.26 -23.82
C ILE A 425 -11.30 1.80 -25.16
N ASP A 426 -12.43 2.38 -25.59
CA ASP A 426 -13.08 2.04 -26.86
C ASP A 426 -12.34 2.58 -28.08
N ASN A 427 -11.63 3.68 -27.92
CA ASN A 427 -10.79 4.23 -28.98
C ASN A 427 -9.49 3.44 -29.18
N TYR A 428 -9.04 2.70 -28.17
CA TYR A 428 -7.85 1.86 -28.27
C TYR A 428 -8.18 0.46 -28.76
N ASN A 429 -7.47 0.01 -29.80
CA ASN A 429 -7.48 -1.39 -30.17
C ASN A 429 -6.58 -2.18 -29.21
N TYR A 430 -7.13 -2.56 -28.07
CA TYR A 430 -6.38 -3.24 -27.03
C TYR A 430 -5.88 -4.65 -27.40
N ASP A 431 -6.41 -5.25 -28.47
CA ASP A 431 -5.87 -6.50 -29.03
C ASP A 431 -4.43 -6.34 -29.59
N LEU A 432 -3.96 -5.10 -29.79
CA LEU A 432 -2.58 -4.79 -30.20
C LEU A 432 -1.60 -4.71 -29.02
N PHE A 433 -2.09 -4.54 -27.78
CA PHE A 433 -1.24 -4.42 -26.59
C PHE A 433 -1.17 -5.76 -25.89
N LYS A 434 -0.06 -6.48 -26.11
CA LYS A 434 0.25 -7.77 -25.50
C LYS A 434 1.67 -7.75 -24.95
N ALA A 435 1.96 -8.65 -24.02
CA ALA A 435 3.32 -8.86 -23.57
C ALA A 435 4.24 -9.23 -24.78
N PRO A 436 5.48 -8.72 -24.82
CA PRO A 436 6.10 -7.83 -23.83
C PRO A 436 5.62 -6.37 -23.95
N PHE A 437 5.27 -5.76 -22.80
CA PHE A 437 4.74 -4.40 -22.70
C PHE A 437 5.85 -3.37 -22.64
N ASP A 438 5.89 -2.49 -23.63
CA ASP A 438 6.76 -1.32 -23.61
C ASP A 438 6.23 -0.27 -22.63
N THR A 439 6.82 -0.19 -21.44
CA THR A 439 6.45 0.78 -20.39
C THR A 439 6.84 2.22 -20.74
N SER A 440 7.61 2.43 -21.81
CA SER A 440 7.89 3.77 -22.34
C SER A 440 6.72 4.36 -23.13
N ASP A 441 5.79 3.53 -23.64
CA ASP A 441 4.55 3.98 -24.28
C ASP A 441 3.49 4.31 -23.20
N PRO A 442 3.07 5.58 -23.05
CA PRO A 442 2.04 5.97 -22.08
C PRO A 442 0.70 5.24 -22.29
N LYS A 443 0.38 4.82 -23.52
CA LYS A 443 -0.85 4.05 -23.81
C LYS A 443 -0.80 2.66 -23.17
N VAL A 444 0.35 2.00 -23.28
CA VAL A 444 0.60 0.72 -22.63
C VAL A 444 0.54 0.88 -21.11
N LEU A 445 1.22 1.90 -20.58
CA LEU A 445 1.22 2.17 -19.14
C LEU A 445 -0.19 2.43 -18.59
N LEU A 446 -1.04 3.14 -19.33
CA LEU A 446 -2.44 3.37 -18.97
C LEU A 446 -3.23 2.06 -18.90
N LEU A 447 -3.05 1.17 -19.87
CA LEU A 447 -3.72 -0.14 -19.87
C LEU A 447 -3.22 -1.05 -18.74
N LEU A 448 -1.92 -1.07 -18.48
CA LEU A 448 -1.34 -1.81 -17.35
C LEU A 448 -1.88 -1.30 -16.01
N THR A 449 -2.01 0.02 -15.90
CA THR A 449 -2.61 0.68 -14.74
C THR A 449 -4.07 0.28 -14.56
N LEU A 450 -4.85 0.32 -15.64
CA LEU A 450 -6.24 -0.13 -15.69
C LEU A 450 -6.35 -1.58 -15.18
N ALA A 451 -5.58 -2.50 -15.75
CA ALA A 451 -5.59 -3.91 -15.32
C ALA A 451 -5.20 -4.10 -13.85
N SER A 452 -4.13 -3.44 -13.41
CA SER A 452 -3.64 -3.56 -12.03
C SER A 452 -4.69 -3.07 -11.03
N SER A 453 -5.32 -1.93 -11.32
CA SER A 453 -6.42 -1.37 -10.51
C SER A 453 -7.61 -2.33 -10.44
N ARG A 454 -7.98 -2.92 -11.59
CA ARG A 454 -9.06 -3.92 -11.68
C ARG A 454 -8.74 -5.21 -10.94
N LEU A 455 -7.48 -5.66 -10.90
CA LEU A 455 -7.07 -6.85 -10.16
C LEU A 455 -7.01 -6.61 -8.65
N ASN A 456 -6.71 -5.40 -8.21
CA ASN A 456 -6.79 -5.04 -6.80
C ASN A 456 -8.23 -4.94 -6.28
N GLU A 457 -9.21 -4.55 -7.11
CA GLU A 457 -10.55 -4.18 -6.63
C GLU A 457 -11.58 -5.34 -6.57
N ASN A 458 -12.26 -5.54 -5.43
CA ASN A 458 -13.03 -6.76 -5.17
C ASN A 458 -14.55 -6.69 -5.37
N THR A 459 -15.14 -5.50 -5.53
CA THR A 459 -16.58 -5.27 -5.47
C THR A 459 -17.24 -5.32 -6.85
N LEU A 460 -17.32 -6.50 -7.46
CA LEU A 460 -18.17 -6.67 -8.65
C LEU A 460 -19.68 -6.58 -8.35
N GLY A 461 -20.10 -6.92 -7.13
CA GLY A 461 -21.50 -7.20 -6.80
C GLY A 461 -22.38 -6.00 -6.44
N ASN A 462 -21.83 -4.80 -6.28
CA ASN A 462 -22.56 -3.66 -5.71
C ASN A 462 -22.90 -2.57 -6.75
N PHE A 463 -22.56 -2.78 -8.02
CA PHE A 463 -22.69 -1.76 -9.04
C PHE A 463 -23.95 -1.94 -9.88
N HIS A 464 -24.88 -0.99 -9.74
CA HIS A 464 -26.05 -0.87 -10.61
C HIS A 464 -25.82 0.11 -11.77
N GLU A 465 -24.65 0.74 -11.84
CA GLU A 465 -24.32 1.72 -12.88
C GLU A 465 -23.83 1.02 -14.16
N TYR A 466 -24.64 1.12 -15.22
CA TYR A 466 -24.38 0.49 -16.53
C TYR A 466 -22.98 0.78 -17.11
N ASN A 467 -22.51 2.03 -16.98
CA ASN A 467 -21.22 2.45 -17.51
C ASN A 467 -20.05 1.69 -16.86
N LEU A 468 -20.06 1.58 -15.53
CA LEU A 468 -18.98 0.90 -14.82
C LEU A 468 -18.95 -0.60 -15.11
N LEU A 469 -20.11 -1.25 -15.20
CA LEU A 469 -20.20 -2.67 -15.57
C LEU A 469 -19.60 -2.92 -16.97
N ASN A 470 -19.85 -2.02 -17.92
CA ASN A 470 -19.27 -2.10 -19.26
C ASN A 470 -17.74 -1.87 -19.24
N LEU A 471 -17.26 -0.88 -18.49
CA LEU A 471 -15.84 -0.63 -18.27
C LEU A 471 -15.14 -1.90 -17.74
N ILE A 472 -15.67 -2.44 -16.64
CA ILE A 472 -15.16 -3.66 -15.99
C ILE A 472 -15.14 -4.83 -16.97
N SER A 473 -16.22 -5.04 -17.72
CA SER A 473 -16.31 -6.16 -18.67
C SER A 473 -15.26 -6.07 -19.78
N LYS A 474 -14.93 -4.87 -20.28
CA LYS A 474 -13.91 -4.68 -21.32
C LYS A 474 -12.51 -4.92 -20.77
N MET A 475 -12.23 -4.41 -19.57
CA MET A 475 -10.97 -4.65 -18.88
C MET A 475 -10.76 -6.15 -18.60
N ASP A 476 -11.79 -6.81 -18.07
CA ASP A 476 -11.81 -8.24 -17.79
C ASP A 476 -11.47 -9.06 -19.05
N HIS A 477 -12.08 -8.71 -20.18
CA HIS A 477 -11.85 -9.37 -21.47
C HIS A 477 -10.44 -9.11 -22.02
N TRP A 478 -9.91 -7.90 -21.90
CA TRP A 478 -8.54 -7.59 -22.32
C TRP A 478 -7.51 -8.33 -21.47
N ILE A 479 -7.68 -8.35 -20.15
CA ILE A 479 -6.78 -9.08 -19.22
C ILE A 479 -6.74 -10.56 -19.58
N GLU A 480 -7.89 -11.20 -19.78
CA GLU A 480 -8.00 -12.61 -20.18
C GLU A 480 -7.27 -12.91 -21.50
N LYS A 481 -7.29 -11.99 -22.47
CA LYS A 481 -6.59 -12.17 -23.76
C LYS A 481 -5.07 -11.97 -23.68
N THR A 482 -4.59 -11.40 -22.58
CA THR A 482 -3.26 -10.83 -22.44
C THR A 482 -2.36 -11.63 -21.49
N ILE A 483 -2.96 -12.50 -20.67
CA ILE A 483 -2.21 -13.45 -19.84
C ILE A 483 -1.35 -14.39 -20.69
N PRO A 484 -0.10 -14.69 -20.27
CA PRO A 484 0.84 -15.46 -21.08
C PRO A 484 0.55 -16.98 -21.09
N TRP A 485 -0.36 -17.48 -20.25
CA TRP A 485 -0.71 -18.90 -20.20
C TRP A 485 -1.99 -19.23 -20.99
N ASN A 486 -1.89 -20.18 -21.92
CA ASN A 486 -3.01 -20.66 -22.74
C ASN A 486 -3.79 -21.79 -22.05
N PHE A 487 -5.10 -21.82 -22.28
CA PHE A 487 -6.01 -22.90 -21.86
C PHE A 487 -6.26 -23.84 -23.03
N GLU A 488 -5.44 -24.88 -23.18
CA GLU A 488 -5.48 -25.70 -24.40
C GLU A 488 -6.62 -26.71 -24.47
N ASN A 489 -7.34 -27.01 -23.38
CA ASN A 489 -8.54 -27.88 -23.41
C ASN A 489 -9.37 -27.67 -22.15
N LYS A 490 -10.66 -27.35 -22.22
CA LYS A 490 -11.47 -27.17 -21.00
C LYS A 490 -11.94 -28.52 -20.48
N ILE A 491 -11.31 -29.04 -19.44
CA ILE A 491 -11.86 -30.19 -18.70
C ILE A 491 -12.70 -29.63 -17.56
N ILE A 492 -13.95 -29.38 -17.91
CA ILE A 492 -14.98 -28.87 -17.00
C ILE A 492 -15.18 -29.90 -15.89
N CYS A 493 -15.13 -29.44 -14.64
CA CYS A 493 -15.45 -30.31 -13.52
C CYS A 493 -16.91 -30.75 -13.62
N GLU A 494 -17.26 -31.94 -13.14
CA GLU A 494 -18.67 -32.39 -13.00
C GLU A 494 -19.05 -32.60 -11.52
N LYS A 495 -18.13 -32.32 -10.58
CA LYS A 495 -18.25 -32.68 -9.16
C LYS A 495 -18.08 -31.48 -8.23
N SER A 496 -18.57 -31.67 -7.00
CA SER A 496 -18.38 -30.73 -5.88
C SER A 496 -17.06 -31.02 -5.16
N TYR A 497 -16.36 -29.99 -4.72
CA TYR A 497 -15.06 -30.09 -4.05
C TYR A 497 -15.11 -29.51 -2.65
N CYS A 498 -14.32 -30.06 -1.74
CA CYS A 498 -14.29 -29.66 -0.34
C CYS A 498 -12.85 -29.67 0.20
N LEU A 499 -12.46 -28.64 0.94
CA LEU A 499 -11.18 -28.52 1.63
C LEU A 499 -11.41 -28.25 3.11
N PRO A 500 -10.74 -28.95 4.03
CA PRO A 500 -10.60 -28.49 5.41
C PRO A 500 -9.81 -27.19 5.47
N ILE A 501 -10.32 -26.19 6.18
CA ILE A 501 -9.51 -25.03 6.56
C ILE A 501 -8.72 -25.42 7.79
N LEU A 502 -7.43 -25.65 7.60
CA LEU A 502 -6.49 -25.97 8.66
C LEU A 502 -6.15 -24.72 9.47
N ILE A 503 -5.90 -24.89 10.76
CA ILE A 503 -5.36 -23.86 11.64
C ILE A 503 -3.83 -23.86 11.46
N SER A 504 -3.38 -23.55 10.26
CA SER A 504 -1.96 -23.52 9.88
C SER A 504 -1.48 -22.12 9.53
N ASN A 505 -0.17 -21.95 9.43
CA ASN A 505 0.45 -20.72 8.94
C ASN A 505 0.64 -20.85 7.42
N GLY A 506 0.19 -19.86 6.65
CA GLY A 506 0.39 -19.79 5.19
C GLY A 506 -0.80 -20.25 4.34
N TRP A 507 -0.56 -20.33 3.03
CA TRP A 507 -1.59 -20.55 2.03
C TRP A 507 -1.94 -22.04 1.89
N GLN A 508 -3.22 -22.35 1.89
CA GLN A 508 -3.78 -23.68 1.68
C GLN A 508 -4.45 -23.72 0.30
N THR A 509 -4.34 -24.82 -0.44
CA THR A 509 -4.99 -24.93 -1.77
C THR A 509 -5.94 -26.11 -1.83
N LEU A 510 -6.96 -25.95 -2.67
CA LEU A 510 -7.84 -27.03 -3.12
C LEU A 510 -7.26 -27.86 -4.26
N GLY A 511 -6.19 -27.40 -4.93
CA GLY A 511 -5.80 -27.93 -6.23
C GLY A 511 -6.80 -27.56 -7.34
N LEU A 512 -7.49 -26.43 -7.19
CA LEU A 512 -8.40 -25.88 -8.18
C LEU A 512 -7.76 -24.68 -8.86
N HIS A 513 -7.92 -24.62 -10.18
CA HIS A 513 -7.58 -23.48 -11.00
C HIS A 513 -8.87 -22.80 -11.47
N ILE A 514 -9.08 -21.54 -11.10
CA ILE A 514 -10.24 -20.76 -11.54
C ILE A 514 -10.02 -20.34 -12.99
N ILE A 515 -11.03 -20.57 -13.82
CA ILE A 515 -11.00 -20.17 -15.23
C ILE A 515 -11.15 -18.63 -15.29
N PRO A 516 -10.36 -17.93 -16.13
CA PRO A 516 -10.51 -16.49 -16.33
C PRO A 516 -11.96 -16.08 -16.51
N ASN A 517 -12.34 -15.00 -15.83
CA ASN A 517 -13.67 -14.40 -15.90
C ASN A 517 -14.85 -15.30 -15.52
N LYS A 518 -14.62 -16.48 -14.92
CA LYS A 518 -15.68 -17.30 -14.34
C LYS A 518 -15.85 -17.03 -12.85
N THR A 519 -17.10 -16.96 -12.43
CA THR A 519 -17.48 -16.72 -11.03
C THR A 519 -17.61 -18.06 -10.31
N LEU A 520 -16.85 -18.24 -9.23
CA LEU A 520 -16.92 -19.40 -8.35
C LEU A 520 -17.63 -19.02 -7.04
N GLU A 521 -18.69 -19.75 -6.71
CA GLU A 521 -19.31 -19.67 -5.38
C GLU A 521 -18.62 -20.63 -4.42
N LEU A 522 -18.21 -20.10 -3.28
CA LEU A 522 -17.60 -20.85 -2.18
C LEU A 522 -18.52 -20.79 -0.96
N PHE A 523 -18.62 -21.91 -0.25
CA PHE A 523 -19.45 -22.06 0.93
C PHE A 523 -18.61 -22.59 2.09
N PHE A 524 -18.80 -22.06 3.29
CA PHE A 524 -18.09 -22.52 4.49
C PHE A 524 -19.05 -23.18 5.49
N PHE A 525 -18.68 -24.36 5.96
CA PHE A 525 -19.34 -25.03 7.08
C PHE A 525 -18.37 -25.29 8.23
N LYS A 526 -18.88 -25.12 9.45
CA LYS A 526 -18.10 -25.26 10.69
C LYS A 526 -17.89 -26.72 11.07
N ASP A 527 -16.73 -27.02 11.67
CA ASP A 527 -16.45 -28.34 12.22
C ASP A 527 -17.17 -28.58 13.56
N LYS A 528 -17.58 -29.83 13.83
CA LYS A 528 -18.31 -30.19 15.07
C LYS A 528 -17.45 -30.02 16.34
N ILE A 529 -16.14 -30.16 16.25
CA ILE A 529 -15.23 -29.97 17.39
C ILE A 529 -15.18 -28.50 17.79
N VAL A 530 -15.22 -27.59 16.82
CA VAL A 530 -15.32 -26.15 17.08
C VAL A 530 -16.58 -25.85 17.92
N ASN A 531 -17.73 -26.47 17.62
CA ASN A 531 -18.95 -26.32 18.42
C ASN A 531 -18.79 -26.70 19.90
N LYS A 532 -17.90 -27.65 20.24
CA LYS A 532 -17.66 -28.06 21.64
C LYS A 532 -16.94 -26.99 22.46
N TYR A 533 -16.09 -26.19 21.81
CA TYR A 533 -15.37 -25.10 22.45
C TYR A 533 -16.20 -23.80 22.51
N PHE A 534 -17.23 -23.67 21.66
CA PHE A 534 -18.28 -22.65 21.74
C PHE A 534 -19.46 -23.16 22.59
N ASN A 535 -19.28 -23.40 23.89
CA ASN A 535 -20.41 -23.65 24.81
C ASN A 535 -21.24 -22.37 25.01
N GLU A 536 -22.55 -22.51 25.26
CA GLU A 536 -23.50 -21.40 25.49
C GLU A 536 -23.05 -20.42 26.60
N ASP A 537 -22.27 -20.89 27.59
CA ASP A 537 -21.75 -20.08 28.70
C ASP A 537 -20.47 -19.28 28.38
N MET A 538 -19.77 -19.56 27.27
CA MET A 538 -18.54 -18.84 26.87
C MET A 538 -18.82 -17.55 26.06
N ILE A 539 -20.08 -17.24 25.78
CA ILE A 539 -20.50 -16.11 24.93
C ILE A 539 -20.22 -14.75 25.59
N VAL A 540 -19.85 -14.68 26.87
CA VAL A 540 -19.81 -13.40 27.60
C VAL A 540 -18.43 -12.69 27.59
N TYR A 541 -17.34 -13.29 27.10
CA TYR A 541 -16.01 -12.63 27.19
C TYR A 541 -15.17 -12.55 25.91
N ASN A 542 -15.69 -12.93 24.74
CA ASN A 542 -15.00 -12.63 23.48
C ASN A 542 -15.94 -11.91 22.51
N LYS A 543 -15.68 -10.63 22.24
CA LYS A 543 -16.49 -9.77 21.37
C LYS A 543 -16.53 -10.19 19.89
N ASN A 544 -15.76 -11.21 19.48
CA ASN A 544 -15.59 -11.61 18.07
C ASN A 544 -16.23 -12.97 17.76
N ASN A 545 -17.41 -12.93 17.14
CA ASN A 545 -18.08 -14.09 16.52
C ASN A 545 -17.74 -14.27 15.03
N TYR A 546 -16.70 -13.59 14.54
CA TYR A 546 -16.28 -13.62 13.14
C TYR A 546 -14.86 -14.14 13.01
N MET A 547 -14.59 -14.78 11.88
CA MET A 547 -13.27 -15.24 11.46
C MET A 547 -13.01 -14.72 10.05
N THR A 548 -11.76 -14.39 9.75
CA THR A 548 -11.33 -13.78 8.49
C THR A 548 -10.43 -14.73 7.73
N ILE A 549 -10.85 -15.10 6.52
CA ILE A 549 -10.08 -15.88 5.57
C ILE A 549 -9.76 -15.00 4.36
N ARG A 550 -8.49 -14.93 3.97
CA ARG A 550 -8.09 -14.42 2.66
C ARG A 550 -8.28 -15.53 1.63
N VAL A 551 -9.02 -15.25 0.58
CA VAL A 551 -9.20 -16.15 -0.57
C VAL A 551 -8.45 -15.55 -1.76
N GLN A 552 -7.42 -16.23 -2.24
CA GLN A 552 -6.54 -15.72 -3.29
C GLN A 552 -6.66 -16.57 -4.56
N ILE A 553 -6.64 -15.92 -5.72
CA ILE A 553 -6.62 -16.53 -7.04
C ILE A 553 -5.33 -16.08 -7.74
N GLY A 554 -4.40 -17.02 -7.95
CA GLY A 554 -3.05 -16.76 -8.45
C GLY A 554 -1.97 -17.27 -7.49
N CYS A 555 -0.85 -17.75 -8.04
CA CYS A 555 0.15 -18.57 -7.33
C CYS A 555 1.22 -17.80 -6.54
N HIS A 556 1.29 -16.48 -6.63
CA HIS A 556 2.26 -15.67 -5.88
C HIS A 556 1.72 -14.27 -5.58
N THR A 557 2.47 -13.46 -4.84
CA THR A 557 2.14 -12.05 -4.53
C THR A 557 3.14 -11.07 -5.11
N ASP A 558 4.06 -11.54 -5.96
CA ASP A 558 5.06 -10.69 -6.62
C ASP A 558 4.44 -9.67 -7.59
N ILE A 559 4.82 -8.40 -7.46
CA ILE A 559 4.26 -7.26 -8.19
C ILE A 559 5.37 -6.59 -9.00
N LEU A 560 5.23 -6.56 -10.33
CA LEU A 560 6.21 -5.87 -11.18
C LEU A 560 6.05 -4.36 -11.07
N ARG A 561 7.17 -3.64 -11.04
CA ARG A 561 7.16 -2.18 -11.05
C ARG A 561 7.09 -1.68 -12.49
N THR A 562 6.36 -0.58 -12.69
CA THR A 562 6.16 0.05 -14.01
C THR A 562 6.99 1.33 -14.19
N ASP A 563 7.74 1.72 -13.16
CA ASP A 563 8.58 2.91 -13.11
C ASP A 563 10.02 2.66 -13.59
N SER A 564 10.51 1.42 -13.55
CA SER A 564 11.87 1.06 -13.98
C SER A 564 12.06 1.21 -15.50
N ASP A 565 13.07 1.99 -15.91
CA ASP A 565 13.47 2.22 -17.32
C ASP A 565 14.14 0.99 -17.99
N SER A 566 14.09 -0.18 -17.35
CA SER A 566 14.77 -1.40 -17.80
C SER A 566 13.77 -2.50 -18.18
N SER A 567 13.83 -2.90 -19.46
CA SER A 567 13.15 -4.03 -20.12
C SER A 567 11.60 -3.98 -20.16
N PRO A 568 10.99 -4.34 -21.32
CA PRO A 568 9.54 -4.40 -21.41
C PRO A 568 8.98 -5.52 -20.52
N LEU A 569 7.82 -5.27 -19.89
CA LEU A 569 7.22 -6.24 -18.97
C LEU A 569 6.67 -7.45 -19.73
N GLN A 570 7.07 -8.66 -19.34
CA GLN A 570 6.65 -9.92 -19.95
C GLN A 570 5.27 -10.40 -19.49
N ARG A 571 4.68 -9.75 -18.49
CA ARG A 571 3.32 -10.02 -17.99
C ARG A 571 2.71 -8.77 -17.36
N LEU A 572 1.44 -8.86 -16.99
CA LEU A 572 0.80 -7.80 -16.22
C LEU A 572 1.51 -7.62 -14.86
N PRO A 573 1.62 -6.39 -14.34
CA PRO A 573 2.24 -6.11 -13.05
C PRO A 573 1.68 -6.94 -11.91
N ILE A 574 0.35 -7.06 -11.88
CA ILE A 574 -0.41 -7.86 -10.94
C ILE A 574 -1.09 -8.95 -11.76
N ILE A 575 -1.04 -10.19 -11.28
CA ILE A 575 -1.77 -11.32 -11.88
C ILE A 575 -2.65 -12.06 -10.87
N VAL A 576 -2.77 -11.50 -9.66
CA VAL A 576 -3.41 -12.14 -8.52
C VAL A 576 -4.61 -11.33 -8.06
N LYS A 577 -5.65 -12.05 -7.63
CA LYS A 577 -6.91 -11.51 -7.14
C LYS A 577 -7.14 -12.03 -5.73
N SER A 578 -7.30 -11.14 -4.74
CA SER A 578 -7.45 -11.54 -3.34
C SER A 578 -8.70 -10.96 -2.70
N TYR A 579 -9.50 -11.81 -2.06
CA TYR A 579 -10.74 -11.49 -1.38
C TYR A 579 -10.59 -11.66 0.13
N ILE A 580 -11.29 -10.82 0.89
CA ILE A 580 -11.41 -10.97 2.34
C ILE A 580 -12.79 -11.53 2.66
N TRP A 581 -12.82 -12.77 3.14
CA TRP A 581 -14.03 -13.45 3.52
C TRP A 581 -14.19 -13.44 5.04
N LYS A 582 -15.10 -12.59 5.53
CA LYS A 582 -15.54 -12.61 6.93
C LYS A 582 -16.61 -13.69 7.11
N ILE A 583 -16.28 -14.72 7.88
CA ILE A 583 -17.14 -15.86 8.21
C ILE A 583 -17.77 -15.61 9.56
N ASP A 584 -19.10 -15.59 9.59
CA ASP A 584 -19.89 -15.53 10.82
C ASP A 584 -19.97 -16.93 11.46
N LEU A 585 -19.41 -17.07 12.66
CA LEU A 585 -19.38 -18.32 13.41
C LEU A 585 -20.73 -18.70 14.04
N ASN A 586 -21.74 -17.83 14.04
CA ASN A 586 -23.12 -18.16 14.42
C ASN A 586 -24.01 -18.46 13.21
N ASN A 587 -23.66 -17.94 12.03
CA ASN A 587 -24.43 -18.21 10.82
C ASN A 587 -24.05 -19.58 10.22
N PRO A 588 -25.00 -20.50 10.00
CA PRO A 588 -24.73 -21.76 9.30
C PRO A 588 -24.53 -21.59 7.78
N ARG A 589 -24.86 -20.42 7.22
CA ARG A 589 -24.74 -20.11 5.78
C ARG A 589 -23.75 -18.98 5.58
N ASN A 590 -22.49 -19.34 5.36
CA ASN A 590 -21.46 -18.41 4.90
C ASN A 590 -21.12 -18.76 3.45
N ASN A 591 -21.20 -17.79 2.55
CA ASN A 591 -20.76 -17.94 1.18
C ASN A 591 -20.03 -16.68 0.69
N ILE A 592 -19.20 -16.84 -0.33
CA ILE A 592 -18.54 -15.75 -1.05
C ILE A 592 -18.49 -16.09 -2.55
N SER A 593 -18.71 -15.06 -3.36
CA SER A 593 -18.60 -15.12 -4.82
C SER A 593 -17.27 -14.52 -5.24
N ILE A 594 -16.43 -15.29 -5.95
CA ILE A 594 -15.09 -14.86 -6.37
C ILE A 594 -14.90 -14.98 -7.88
N LYS A 595 -14.13 -14.08 -8.49
CA LYS A 595 -13.86 -14.03 -9.94
C LYS A 595 -12.51 -13.35 -10.22
N SER A 596 -11.62 -14.01 -10.96
CA SER A 596 -10.38 -13.40 -11.42
C SER A 596 -10.39 -13.21 -12.95
N PRO A 597 -10.08 -12.00 -13.47
CA PRO A 597 -9.83 -11.79 -14.89
C PRO A 597 -8.64 -12.60 -15.43
N CYS A 598 -7.64 -12.88 -14.59
CA CYS A 598 -6.48 -13.70 -14.96
C CYS A 598 -6.73 -15.21 -14.79
N GLY A 599 -7.80 -15.60 -14.10
CA GLY A 599 -7.89 -16.93 -13.50
C GLY A 599 -6.78 -17.16 -12.48
N GLY A 600 -6.47 -18.41 -12.17
CA GLY A 600 -5.33 -18.80 -11.33
C GLY A 600 -5.65 -19.90 -10.32
N LEU A 601 -4.62 -20.45 -9.68
CA LEU A 601 -4.77 -21.40 -8.58
C LEU A 601 -5.46 -20.75 -7.38
N LEU A 602 -6.37 -21.48 -6.74
CA LEU A 602 -7.16 -21.01 -5.60
C LEU A 602 -6.47 -21.35 -4.27
N TYR A 603 -6.31 -20.33 -3.43
CA TYR A 603 -5.70 -20.42 -2.11
C TYR A 603 -6.58 -19.82 -1.01
N PHE A 604 -6.39 -20.32 0.20
CA PHE A 604 -7.03 -19.86 1.43
C PHE A 604 -5.97 -19.60 2.50
N GLU A 605 -6.10 -18.49 3.22
CA GLU A 605 -5.22 -18.17 4.34
C GLU A 605 -6.05 -17.65 5.52
N LEU A 606 -5.86 -18.27 6.68
CA LEU A 606 -6.47 -17.81 7.92
C LEU A 606 -5.70 -16.59 8.46
N MET A 607 -6.37 -15.44 8.48
CA MET A 607 -5.74 -14.16 8.84
C MET A 607 -5.78 -13.84 10.34
N ASP A 608 -6.57 -14.56 11.12
CA ASP A 608 -6.81 -14.27 12.53
C ASP A 608 -5.90 -15.09 13.43
N LYS A 609 -4.90 -14.42 14.05
CA LYS A 609 -3.92 -15.05 14.95
C LYS A 609 -4.58 -15.68 16.18
N TRP A 610 -5.61 -15.03 16.75
CA TRP A 610 -6.30 -15.50 17.97
C TRP A 610 -6.91 -16.90 17.82
N VAL A 611 -7.25 -17.32 16.59
CA VAL A 611 -7.77 -18.66 16.31
C VAL A 611 -6.72 -19.70 16.67
N LYS A 612 -5.44 -19.45 16.36
CA LYS A 612 -4.33 -20.36 16.67
C LYS A 612 -4.14 -20.51 18.17
N ASP A 613 -4.29 -19.43 18.93
CA ASP A 613 -4.08 -19.44 20.38
C ASP A 613 -5.19 -20.17 21.16
N LYS A 614 -6.40 -20.25 20.60
CA LYS A 614 -7.59 -20.76 21.31
C LYS A 614 -8.00 -22.18 20.94
N PHE A 615 -7.71 -22.65 19.73
CA PHE A 615 -8.22 -23.95 19.27
C PHE A 615 -7.14 -25.03 19.31
N GLN A 616 -7.46 -26.15 19.96
CA GLN A 616 -6.61 -27.36 19.98
C GLN A 616 -6.82 -28.27 18.76
N SER A 617 -7.81 -27.97 17.90
CA SER A 617 -8.09 -28.73 16.68
C SER A 617 -7.19 -28.26 15.54
N ASN A 618 -6.74 -29.17 14.67
CA ASN A 618 -6.02 -28.79 13.45
C ASN A 618 -6.94 -28.25 12.35
N THR A 619 -8.26 -28.52 12.44
CA THR A 619 -9.25 -28.12 11.43
C THR A 619 -10.30 -27.21 12.05
N LEU A 620 -10.56 -26.09 11.38
CA LEU A 620 -11.50 -25.05 11.79
C LEU A 620 -12.90 -25.25 11.18
N GLY A 621 -12.94 -25.81 9.99
CA GLY A 621 -14.15 -26.04 9.22
C GLY A 621 -13.77 -26.43 7.81
N TYR A 622 -14.69 -26.27 6.88
CA TYR A 622 -14.50 -26.73 5.52
C TYR A 622 -15.08 -25.74 4.53
N VAL A 623 -14.35 -25.50 3.45
CA VAL A 623 -14.81 -24.74 2.30
C VAL A 623 -15.15 -25.70 1.18
N TYR A 624 -16.29 -25.49 0.52
CA TYR A 624 -16.69 -26.28 -0.63
C TYR A 624 -17.27 -25.43 -1.77
N THR A 625 -17.26 -26.00 -2.97
CA THR A 625 -17.91 -25.42 -4.14
C THR A 625 -18.67 -26.49 -4.93
N ASN A 626 -19.81 -26.08 -5.51
CA ASN A 626 -20.66 -26.92 -6.34
C ASN A 626 -20.58 -26.54 -7.83
N SER A 627 -19.82 -25.49 -8.19
CA SER A 627 -19.80 -24.94 -9.54
C SER A 627 -18.72 -25.60 -10.38
N SER A 628 -19.19 -26.38 -11.35
CA SER A 628 -18.37 -27.30 -12.12
C SER A 628 -17.80 -26.63 -13.39
N GLU A 629 -18.46 -25.59 -13.90
CA GLU A 629 -18.08 -24.82 -15.09
C GLU A 629 -17.09 -23.66 -14.86
N SER A 630 -16.75 -23.38 -13.60
CA SER A 630 -15.99 -22.17 -13.23
C SER A 630 -14.54 -22.44 -12.83
N CYS A 631 -14.18 -23.71 -12.65
CA CYS A 631 -12.84 -24.12 -12.27
C CYS A 631 -12.46 -25.45 -12.92
N GLU A 632 -11.15 -25.67 -13.01
CA GLU A 632 -10.53 -26.91 -13.47
C GLU A 632 -9.68 -27.51 -12.36
N ILE A 633 -9.45 -28.82 -12.43
CA ILE A 633 -8.55 -29.50 -11.50
C ILE A 633 -7.11 -29.25 -11.94
N ALA A 634 -6.31 -28.70 -11.03
CA ALA A 634 -4.87 -28.57 -11.21
C ALA A 634 -4.15 -29.89 -10.91
N PRO A 635 -3.06 -30.23 -11.63
CA PRO A 635 -2.18 -31.30 -11.19
C PRO A 635 -1.67 -31.00 -9.79
N PHE A 636 -1.95 -31.91 -8.86
CA PHE A 636 -1.61 -31.72 -7.47
C PHE A 636 -1.00 -33.00 -6.89
N PHE A 637 0.29 -32.94 -6.56
CA PHE A 637 1.01 -34.02 -5.91
C PHE A 637 1.29 -33.66 -4.46
N VAL A 638 1.18 -34.64 -3.57
CA VAL A 638 1.53 -34.57 -2.16
C VAL A 638 2.48 -35.72 -1.83
N SER A 639 3.54 -35.42 -1.09
CA SER A 639 4.50 -36.42 -0.63
C SER A 639 3.81 -37.54 0.14
N SER A 640 4.28 -38.77 -0.05
CA SER A 640 3.89 -39.94 0.75
C SER A 640 4.22 -39.81 2.24
N LYS A 641 5.09 -38.86 2.62
CA LYS A 641 5.39 -38.52 4.01
C LYS A 641 4.29 -37.68 4.68
N ILE A 642 3.42 -37.04 3.91
CA ILE A 642 2.30 -36.25 4.41
C ILE A 642 1.14 -37.19 4.71
N ASN A 643 0.58 -37.08 5.93
CA ASN A 643 -0.65 -37.77 6.24
C ASN A 643 -1.83 -37.04 5.59
N LYS A 644 -2.24 -37.50 4.40
CA LYS A 644 -3.34 -36.91 3.65
C LYS A 644 -4.67 -36.98 4.37
N ASP A 645 -4.89 -37.98 5.21
CA ASP A 645 -6.15 -38.09 5.96
C ASP A 645 -6.27 -36.98 7.01
N ILE A 646 -5.16 -36.32 7.37
CA ILE A 646 -5.11 -35.20 8.32
C ILE A 646 -5.04 -33.86 7.58
N GLU A 647 -4.14 -33.70 6.60
CA GLU A 647 -3.96 -32.42 5.90
C GLU A 647 -5.00 -32.21 4.79
N PHE A 648 -5.50 -33.29 4.18
CA PHE A 648 -6.50 -33.27 3.12
C PHE A 648 -7.65 -34.28 3.35
N PRO A 649 -8.27 -34.35 4.55
CA PRO A 649 -9.33 -35.32 4.87
C PRO A 649 -10.45 -35.37 3.82
N GLN A 650 -10.84 -36.60 3.51
CA GLN A 650 -12.04 -36.86 2.70
C GLN A 650 -13.29 -36.51 3.49
N VAL A 651 -14.02 -35.49 3.05
CA VAL A 651 -15.39 -35.27 3.51
C VAL A 651 -16.34 -35.88 2.50
N ASN A 652 -17.02 -36.95 2.88
CA ASN A 652 -18.12 -37.52 2.10
C ASN A 652 -19.33 -36.59 2.18
N LEU A 653 -19.45 -35.67 1.22
CA LEU A 653 -20.64 -34.85 1.01
C LEU A 653 -21.75 -35.60 0.23
N GLY A 654 -21.60 -36.91 0.01
CA GLY A 654 -22.42 -37.76 -0.87
C GLY A 654 -21.54 -38.62 -1.78
N GLU A 655 -22.07 -39.12 -2.90
CA GLU A 655 -21.33 -39.93 -3.92
C GLU A 655 -20.23 -39.14 -4.69
N THR A 656 -19.95 -37.88 -4.32
CA THR A 656 -19.29 -36.91 -5.22
C THR A 656 -18.05 -36.19 -4.68
N GLY A 657 -17.62 -36.40 -3.43
CA GLY A 657 -16.40 -35.75 -2.91
C GLY A 657 -15.12 -36.46 -3.38
N GLN A 658 -14.30 -35.82 -4.23
CA GLN A 658 -12.98 -36.33 -4.64
C GLN A 658 -11.85 -35.46 -4.08
N ILE A 659 -10.83 -36.09 -3.50
CA ILE A 659 -9.52 -35.47 -3.25
C ILE A 659 -8.85 -35.21 -4.61
N LEU A 660 -8.33 -34.00 -4.79
CA LEU A 660 -7.64 -33.57 -6.02
C LEU A 660 -6.15 -33.88 -6.04
N CYS A 661 -5.56 -34.28 -4.90
CA CYS A 661 -4.13 -34.59 -4.80
C CYS A 661 -3.83 -36.09 -4.85
N THR A 662 -2.71 -36.46 -5.48
CA THR A 662 -2.18 -37.84 -5.44
C THR A 662 -0.82 -37.90 -4.75
N SER A 663 -0.44 -39.09 -4.27
CA SER A 663 0.91 -39.46 -3.83
C SER A 663 1.39 -40.71 -4.56
N SER A 664 0.58 -41.23 -5.48
CA SER A 664 0.89 -42.38 -6.30
C SER A 664 1.56 -41.87 -7.57
N ILE A 665 2.78 -42.35 -7.81
CA ILE A 665 3.54 -42.01 -9.02
C ILE A 665 2.79 -42.49 -10.28
N ASN A 666 2.04 -43.59 -10.18
CA ASN A 666 1.24 -44.09 -11.31
C ASN A 666 0.04 -43.18 -11.60
N GLU A 667 -0.71 -42.78 -10.57
CA GLU A 667 -1.83 -41.84 -10.73
C GLU A 667 -1.34 -40.47 -11.21
N TRP A 668 -0.14 -40.04 -10.78
CA TRP A 668 0.46 -38.79 -11.23
C TRP A 668 0.58 -38.73 -12.76
N LYS A 669 1.06 -39.82 -13.39
CA LYS A 669 1.17 -39.93 -14.85
C LYS A 669 -0.18 -39.81 -15.54
N ASP A 670 -1.23 -40.37 -14.97
CA ASP A 670 -2.58 -40.23 -15.52
C ASP A 670 -3.09 -38.79 -15.35
N ILE A 671 -2.87 -38.17 -14.18
CA ILE A 671 -3.28 -36.79 -13.88
C ILE A 671 -2.61 -35.80 -14.85
N ILE A 672 -1.28 -35.81 -15.01
CA ILE A 672 -0.59 -34.82 -15.87
C ILE A 672 -0.96 -34.95 -17.36
N ASN A 673 -1.39 -36.13 -17.81
CA ASN A 673 -1.83 -36.37 -19.18
C ASN A 673 -3.33 -36.06 -19.40
N THR A 674 -4.11 -36.02 -18.32
CA THR A 674 -5.56 -35.81 -18.37
C THR A 674 -6.01 -34.47 -17.82
N LYS A 675 -5.17 -33.67 -17.16
CA LYS A 675 -5.53 -32.33 -16.66
C LYS A 675 -5.11 -31.22 -17.61
N SER A 676 -5.87 -30.13 -17.59
CA SER A 676 -5.72 -28.98 -18.48
C SER A 676 -5.27 -27.68 -17.82
N ALA A 677 -5.34 -27.61 -16.48
CA ALA A 677 -4.98 -26.39 -15.78
C ALA A 677 -3.53 -25.99 -16.07
N PRO A 678 -3.25 -24.70 -16.34
CA PRO A 678 -1.94 -24.23 -16.78
C PRO A 678 -0.85 -24.35 -15.70
N TRP A 679 -1.24 -24.48 -14.43
CA TRP A 679 -0.36 -24.57 -13.27
C TRP A 679 -0.80 -25.69 -12.35
N GLY A 680 0.16 -26.24 -11.60
CA GLY A 680 -0.06 -27.25 -10.56
C GLY A 680 0.96 -27.13 -9.43
N GLU A 681 0.79 -27.94 -8.39
CA GLU A 681 1.66 -27.89 -7.20
C GLU A 681 2.19 -29.27 -6.79
N LEU A 682 3.43 -29.28 -6.29
CA LEU A 682 4.07 -30.42 -5.61
C LEU A 682 4.29 -30.04 -4.14
N HIS A 683 3.73 -30.80 -3.22
CA HIS A 683 3.82 -30.54 -1.78
C HIS A 683 4.71 -31.57 -1.09
N GLY A 684 5.76 -31.09 -0.44
CA GLY A 684 6.55 -31.80 0.56
C GLY A 684 6.05 -31.53 1.99
N LEU A 685 6.79 -32.05 2.97
CA LEU A 685 6.59 -31.75 4.38
C LEU A 685 6.94 -30.29 4.71
N ARG A 686 7.95 -29.73 4.04
CA ARG A 686 8.53 -28.41 4.31
C ARG A 686 8.46 -27.47 3.12
N VAL A 687 8.35 -27.99 1.89
CA VAL A 687 8.28 -27.17 0.67
C VAL A 687 6.94 -27.34 -0.06
N ILE A 688 6.53 -26.31 -0.79
CA ILE A 688 5.53 -26.34 -1.84
C ILE A 688 6.15 -25.72 -3.09
N ILE A 689 6.09 -26.42 -4.22
CA ILE A 689 6.64 -25.94 -5.48
C ILE A 689 5.50 -25.81 -6.49
N THR A 690 5.28 -24.60 -7.00
CA THR A 690 4.25 -24.32 -8.00
C THR A 690 4.90 -24.23 -9.37
N LEU A 691 4.44 -25.08 -10.30
CA LEU A 691 5.07 -25.28 -11.61
C LEU A 691 4.04 -25.19 -12.74
N PRO A 692 4.45 -24.72 -13.93
CA PRO A 692 3.58 -24.74 -15.09
C PRO A 692 3.34 -26.17 -15.56
N LEU A 693 2.19 -26.42 -16.18
CA LEU A 693 1.84 -27.74 -16.72
C LEU A 693 2.87 -28.27 -17.72
N SER A 694 3.49 -27.38 -18.49
CA SER A 694 4.57 -27.71 -19.43
C SER A 694 5.76 -28.38 -18.72
N THR A 695 6.12 -27.93 -17.52
CA THR A 695 7.17 -28.55 -16.69
C THR A 695 6.67 -29.85 -16.07
N LEU A 696 5.47 -29.83 -15.47
CA LEU A 696 4.90 -30.98 -14.75
C LEU A 696 4.78 -32.23 -15.65
N LYS A 697 4.51 -32.04 -16.95
CA LYS A 697 4.46 -33.13 -17.95
C LYS A 697 5.77 -33.92 -18.11
N PHE A 698 6.91 -33.34 -17.77
CA PHE A 698 8.21 -34.01 -17.85
C PHE A 698 8.68 -34.59 -16.51
N ILE A 699 7.93 -34.36 -15.43
CA ILE A 699 8.27 -34.88 -14.10
C ILE A 699 7.72 -36.30 -13.96
N GLU A 700 8.61 -37.29 -14.07
CA GLU A 700 8.26 -38.69 -13.90
C GLU A 700 8.02 -39.08 -12.44
N ASN A 701 8.82 -38.52 -11.53
CA ASN A 701 8.79 -38.83 -10.10
C ASN A 701 8.76 -37.54 -9.26
N PRO A 702 7.58 -36.97 -8.99
CA PRO A 702 7.47 -35.76 -8.16
C PRO A 702 7.88 -35.98 -6.70
N GLN A 703 7.90 -37.23 -6.21
CA GLN A 703 8.31 -37.55 -4.84
C GLN A 703 9.79 -37.22 -4.61
N GLU A 704 10.65 -37.50 -5.59
CA GLU A 704 12.10 -37.24 -5.50
C GLU A 704 12.38 -35.74 -5.40
N ILE A 705 11.64 -34.93 -6.15
CA ILE A 705 11.77 -33.47 -6.15
C ILE A 705 11.43 -32.89 -4.77
N VAL A 706 10.25 -33.23 -4.24
CA VAL A 706 9.84 -32.69 -2.93
C VAL A 706 10.70 -33.22 -1.79
N ASP A 707 11.18 -34.46 -1.88
CA ASP A 707 12.08 -35.03 -0.86
C ASP A 707 13.45 -34.32 -0.83
N PHE A 708 13.98 -33.97 -1.99
CA PHE A 708 15.23 -33.21 -2.09
C PHE A 708 15.09 -31.83 -1.46
N TRP A 709 14.07 -31.06 -1.85
CA TRP A 709 13.86 -29.71 -1.35
C TRP A 709 13.43 -29.67 0.12
N ASP A 710 12.66 -30.66 0.59
CA ASP A 710 12.40 -30.83 2.02
C ASP A 710 13.71 -31.01 2.81
N ASN A 711 14.66 -31.78 2.27
CA ASN A 711 15.96 -32.00 2.90
C ASN A 711 16.82 -30.72 2.91
N VAL A 712 16.83 -29.94 1.82
CA VAL A 712 17.52 -28.63 1.77
C VAL A 712 17.03 -27.72 2.90
N ILE A 713 15.71 -27.57 3.05
CA ILE A 713 15.09 -26.75 4.09
C ILE A 713 15.41 -27.31 5.47
N GLN A 714 15.27 -28.62 5.66
CA GLN A 714 15.60 -29.28 6.92
C GLN A 714 17.05 -29.04 7.34
N ILE A 715 18.00 -29.08 6.41
CA ILE A 715 19.41 -28.80 6.68
C ILE A 715 19.59 -27.38 7.18
N GLN A 716 18.97 -26.39 6.55
CA GLN A 716 19.12 -25.01 7.04
C GLN A 716 18.40 -24.78 8.37
N ASP A 717 17.24 -25.40 8.60
CA ASP A 717 16.56 -25.38 9.91
C ASP A 717 17.42 -26.07 11.01
N GLU A 718 18.18 -27.13 10.67
CA GLU A 718 19.13 -27.80 11.59
C GLU A 718 20.23 -26.84 12.07
N LEU A 719 20.62 -25.85 11.26
CA LEU A 719 21.63 -24.87 11.67
C LEU A 719 21.11 -23.94 12.78
N LEU A 720 19.80 -23.63 12.76
CA LEU A 720 19.11 -22.84 13.78
C LEU A 720 18.61 -23.69 14.96
N ASN A 721 18.77 -25.01 14.92
CA ASN A 721 18.11 -25.93 15.85
C ASN A 721 16.57 -25.79 15.84
N GLU A 722 16.01 -25.42 14.69
CA GLU A 722 14.55 -25.28 14.49
C GLU A 722 13.94 -26.61 13.99
N GLY A 723 12.72 -26.90 14.46
CA GLY A 723 11.99 -28.12 14.12
C GLY A 723 11.23 -28.06 12.79
N LEU A 724 10.22 -28.92 12.64
CA LEU A 724 9.23 -28.75 11.56
C LEU A 724 8.36 -27.53 11.87
N LYS A 725 8.27 -26.59 10.92
CA LYS A 725 7.45 -25.38 11.04
C LYS A 725 6.03 -25.65 10.56
N ASP A 726 5.06 -24.92 11.12
CA ASP A 726 3.66 -24.97 10.68
C ASP A 726 3.45 -24.43 9.25
N ARG A 727 4.34 -23.52 8.81
CA ARG A 727 4.33 -22.93 7.46
C ARG A 727 5.39 -23.61 6.60
N LYS A 728 4.97 -24.20 5.49
CA LYS A 728 5.86 -24.71 4.43
C LYS A 728 6.45 -23.53 3.64
N GLU A 729 7.70 -23.63 3.17
CA GLU A 729 8.28 -22.71 2.19
C GLU A 729 7.56 -22.86 0.85
N ARG A 730 7.46 -21.79 0.07
CA ARG A 730 6.87 -21.83 -1.28
C ARG A 730 7.88 -21.35 -2.30
N ILE A 731 8.04 -22.08 -3.39
CA ILE A 731 8.87 -21.71 -4.53
C ILE A 731 7.98 -21.62 -5.77
N VAL A 732 8.05 -20.49 -6.46
CA VAL A 732 7.22 -20.23 -7.65
C VAL A 732 8.11 -19.68 -8.76
N CYS A 733 7.99 -20.30 -9.95
CA CYS A 733 8.65 -19.80 -11.15
C CYS A 733 7.71 -18.88 -11.92
N ASP A 734 8.25 -17.78 -12.45
CA ASP A 734 7.49 -16.84 -13.25
C ASP A 734 8.30 -16.34 -14.45
N ILE A 735 7.59 -15.90 -15.50
CA ILE A 735 8.20 -15.38 -16.73
C ILE A 735 8.99 -14.08 -16.49
N GLN A 736 8.61 -13.35 -15.45
CA GLN A 736 9.31 -12.18 -14.96
C GLN A 736 8.99 -11.98 -13.48
N ILE A 737 10.02 -11.70 -12.69
CA ILE A 737 9.92 -11.38 -11.27
C ILE A 737 10.23 -9.89 -11.04
N SER A 738 9.86 -9.35 -9.88
CA SER A 738 9.96 -7.93 -9.59
C SER A 738 11.39 -7.42 -9.33
N ASP A 739 12.29 -8.30 -8.90
CA ASP A 739 13.66 -7.93 -8.56
C ASP A 739 14.66 -9.07 -8.75
N GLY A 740 15.89 -8.71 -9.15
CA GLY A 740 17.01 -9.64 -9.27
C GLY A 740 16.80 -10.82 -10.24
N TYR A 741 17.65 -11.84 -10.05
CA TYR A 741 17.51 -13.13 -10.73
C TYR A 741 16.63 -14.11 -9.94
N MET A 742 16.67 -13.99 -8.62
CA MET A 742 15.76 -14.64 -7.68
C MET A 742 15.56 -13.68 -6.51
N HIS A 743 14.46 -13.86 -5.77
CA HIS A 743 14.31 -13.17 -4.49
C HIS A 743 13.49 -13.99 -3.51
N SER A 744 13.83 -13.84 -2.24
CA SER A 744 13.18 -14.48 -1.12
C SER A 744 11.82 -13.87 -0.80
N GLY A 745 11.13 -14.51 0.14
CA GLY A 745 9.77 -14.14 0.53
C GLY A 745 8.86 -15.35 0.69
N TYR A 746 7.56 -15.09 0.70
CA TYR A 746 6.53 -16.12 0.71
C TYR A 746 5.52 -15.84 -0.41
N PRO A 747 5.78 -16.30 -1.64
CA PRO A 747 6.80 -17.29 -2.03
C PRO A 747 8.21 -16.73 -2.32
N ILE A 748 9.19 -17.64 -2.38
CA ILE A 748 10.46 -17.46 -3.09
C ILE A 748 10.17 -17.44 -4.58
N MET A 749 10.65 -16.42 -5.28
CA MET A 749 10.41 -16.23 -6.71
C MET A 749 11.69 -16.49 -7.51
N THR A 750 11.53 -17.14 -8.65
CA THR A 750 12.62 -17.42 -9.59
C THR A 750 12.11 -17.37 -11.03
N HIS A 751 13.01 -17.24 -12.00
CA HIS A 751 12.66 -17.27 -13.42
C HIS A 751 12.28 -18.67 -13.93
N MET A 752 11.61 -18.72 -15.09
CA MET A 752 11.12 -19.95 -15.73
C MET A 752 12.23 -20.93 -16.11
N ASP A 753 13.44 -20.46 -16.43
CA ASP A 753 14.60 -21.30 -16.76
C ASP A 753 14.91 -22.32 -15.64
N MET A 754 14.70 -21.95 -14.39
CA MET A 754 14.91 -22.81 -13.23
C MET A 754 13.93 -23.98 -13.14
N CYS A 755 12.73 -23.86 -13.72
CA CYS A 755 11.74 -24.95 -13.80
C CYS A 755 11.59 -25.57 -15.18
N GLN A 756 12.35 -25.16 -16.19
CA GLN A 756 12.30 -25.86 -17.48
C GLN A 756 12.79 -27.32 -17.31
N ARG A 757 12.65 -28.14 -18.35
CA ARG A 757 12.99 -29.57 -18.30
C ARG A 757 14.40 -29.88 -17.74
N HIS A 758 15.34 -28.97 -17.94
CA HIS A 758 16.72 -29.06 -17.45
C HIS A 758 17.05 -28.02 -16.37
N GLY A 759 16.04 -27.36 -15.80
CA GLY A 759 16.22 -26.39 -14.74
C GLY A 759 16.51 -27.07 -13.41
N LYS A 760 17.41 -26.47 -12.60
CA LYS A 760 17.89 -27.05 -11.35
C LYS A 760 16.81 -27.22 -10.27
N LEU A 761 15.65 -26.55 -10.39
CA LEU A 761 14.52 -26.74 -9.46
C LEU A 761 13.90 -28.14 -9.58
N VAL A 762 13.94 -28.74 -10.78
CA VAL A 762 13.27 -30.03 -11.08
C VAL A 762 14.23 -31.13 -11.54
N ASN A 763 15.48 -30.81 -11.86
CA ASN A 763 16.51 -31.77 -12.27
C ASN A 763 17.40 -32.22 -11.09
N ILE A 764 16.90 -33.19 -10.30
CA ILE A 764 17.59 -33.69 -9.10
C ILE A 764 18.99 -34.26 -9.38
N PRO A 765 19.23 -35.07 -10.44
CA PRO A 765 20.57 -35.55 -10.75
C PRO A 765 21.61 -34.45 -10.98
N GLU A 766 21.23 -33.37 -11.66
CA GLU A 766 22.14 -32.25 -11.97
C GLU A 766 22.43 -31.39 -10.74
N ILE A 767 21.40 -30.98 -9.99
CA ILE A 767 21.60 -30.19 -8.77
C ILE A 767 22.36 -30.99 -7.71
N MET A 768 22.23 -32.33 -7.66
CA MET A 768 23.04 -33.17 -6.77
C MET A 768 24.54 -33.14 -7.10
N ILE A 769 24.93 -32.83 -8.34
CA ILE A 769 26.33 -32.76 -8.81
C ILE A 769 26.88 -31.33 -8.71
N GLU A 770 26.10 -30.32 -9.05
CA GLU A 770 26.59 -28.94 -9.14
C GLU A 770 26.21 -28.08 -7.93
N GLY A 771 25.12 -28.42 -7.25
CA GLY A 771 24.42 -27.53 -6.33
C GLY A 771 23.78 -26.33 -7.04
N ASP A 772 23.10 -25.51 -6.26
CA ASP A 772 22.51 -24.25 -6.72
C ASP A 772 22.65 -23.16 -5.66
N TRP A 773 23.55 -22.20 -5.89
CA TRP A 773 23.81 -21.13 -4.93
C TRP A 773 22.57 -20.26 -4.73
N GLY A 774 21.86 -19.90 -5.81
CA GLY A 774 20.73 -18.98 -5.79
C GLY A 774 19.56 -19.50 -4.96
N LEU A 775 19.05 -20.70 -5.24
CA LEU A 775 17.93 -21.27 -4.51
C LEU A 775 18.27 -21.52 -3.03
N TYR A 776 19.49 -21.98 -2.73
CA TYR A 776 19.91 -22.15 -1.33
C TYR A 776 20.03 -20.83 -0.59
N HIS A 777 20.48 -19.78 -1.29
CA HIS A 777 20.57 -18.42 -0.79
C HIS A 777 19.18 -17.84 -0.50
N GLU A 778 18.21 -17.93 -1.40
CA GLU A 778 16.86 -17.43 -1.14
C GLU A 778 16.15 -18.17 0.01
N ILE A 779 16.35 -19.48 0.11
CA ILE A 779 15.87 -20.26 1.26
C ILE A 779 16.57 -19.79 2.56
N GLY A 780 17.84 -19.40 2.48
CA GLY A 780 18.61 -18.86 3.59
C GLY A 780 18.10 -17.51 4.08
N HIS A 781 17.65 -16.63 3.18
CA HIS A 781 17.06 -15.33 3.55
C HIS A 781 15.85 -15.51 4.47
N ASN A 782 15.00 -16.52 4.22
CA ASN A 782 13.86 -16.86 5.08
C ASN A 782 14.26 -17.39 6.49
N ARG A 783 15.55 -17.63 6.75
CA ARG A 783 16.12 -18.06 8.04
C ARG A 783 17.00 -17.02 8.69
N GLN A 784 17.36 -15.98 7.95
CA GLN A 784 18.12 -14.85 8.46
C GLN A 784 17.32 -14.11 9.54
N LYS A 785 18.00 -13.59 10.57
CA LYS A 785 17.36 -12.87 11.67
C LYS A 785 18.03 -11.51 11.88
N THR A 786 17.22 -10.50 12.17
CA THR A 786 17.66 -9.10 12.31
C THR A 786 18.60 -8.86 13.49
N GLN A 787 18.61 -9.77 14.48
CA GLN A 787 19.45 -9.71 15.68
C GLN A 787 20.95 -9.78 15.36
N TRP A 788 21.35 -10.45 14.28
CA TRP A 788 22.76 -10.59 13.88
C TRP A 788 23.06 -10.05 12.46
N THR A 789 22.04 -9.64 11.71
CA THR A 789 22.21 -8.98 10.42
C THR A 789 22.28 -7.46 10.62
N PHE A 790 23.45 -6.88 10.33
CA PHE A 790 23.72 -5.44 10.37
C PHE A 790 23.94 -4.88 8.95
N ALA A 791 23.92 -3.55 8.79
CA ALA A 791 24.07 -2.93 7.46
C ALA A 791 25.32 -3.42 6.72
N GLY A 792 25.13 -3.80 5.45
CA GLY A 792 26.15 -4.41 4.60
C GLY A 792 26.27 -5.94 4.73
N THR A 793 25.45 -6.60 5.56
CA THR A 793 25.50 -8.06 5.74
C THR A 793 24.22 -8.81 5.38
N GLU A 794 23.21 -8.12 4.84
CA GLU A 794 21.98 -8.73 4.34
C GLU A 794 22.28 -9.82 3.31
N GLU A 795 23.17 -9.55 2.35
CA GLU A 795 23.63 -10.52 1.35
C GLU A 795 24.82 -11.38 1.81
N VAL A 796 25.19 -11.32 3.09
CA VAL A 796 26.36 -12.03 3.65
C VAL A 796 25.94 -13.11 4.63
N THR A 797 25.19 -12.79 5.68
CA THR A 797 24.85 -13.77 6.72
C THR A 797 23.90 -14.85 6.19
N VAL A 798 23.10 -14.55 5.17
CA VAL A 798 22.32 -15.52 4.39
C VAL A 798 23.21 -16.64 3.82
N ASN A 799 24.41 -16.30 3.35
CA ASN A 799 25.31 -17.26 2.71
C ASN A 799 25.96 -18.24 3.70
N ILE A 800 25.84 -18.02 5.01
CA ILE A 800 26.18 -19.02 6.03
C ILE A 800 25.27 -20.25 5.87
N PHE A 801 23.97 -20.04 5.60
CA PHE A 801 23.02 -21.13 5.35
C PHE A 801 23.30 -21.81 4.00
N THR A 802 23.59 -21.03 2.96
CA THR A 802 23.98 -21.54 1.64
C THR A 802 25.19 -22.47 1.74
N LEU A 803 26.27 -22.02 2.37
CA LEU A 803 27.48 -22.82 2.59
C LEU A 803 27.21 -24.07 3.43
N TYR A 804 26.30 -23.99 4.41
CA TYR A 804 25.93 -25.14 5.23
C TYR A 804 25.19 -26.20 4.41
N THR A 805 24.28 -25.77 3.53
CA THR A 805 23.60 -26.65 2.57
C THR A 805 24.62 -27.34 1.67
N PHE A 806 25.57 -26.60 1.08
CA PHE A 806 26.65 -27.19 0.27
C PHE A 806 27.46 -28.22 1.05
N ASN A 807 27.88 -27.89 2.27
CA ASN A 807 28.65 -28.79 3.13
C ASN A 807 27.91 -30.11 3.44
N LYS A 808 26.58 -30.09 3.55
CA LYS A 808 25.77 -31.26 3.90
C LYS A 808 25.32 -32.09 2.69
N LEU A 809 24.97 -31.45 1.58
CA LEU A 809 24.46 -32.11 0.37
C LEU A 809 25.57 -32.47 -0.62
N HIS A 810 26.58 -31.62 -0.75
CA HIS A 810 27.64 -31.74 -1.75
C HIS A 810 29.00 -31.93 -1.08
N ALA A 811 29.11 -32.96 -0.24
CA ALA A 811 30.33 -33.21 0.56
C ALA A 811 31.63 -33.38 -0.26
N TYR A 812 31.53 -33.63 -1.57
CA TYR A 812 32.67 -33.69 -2.50
C TYR A 812 33.10 -32.30 -3.03
N LEU A 813 32.24 -31.28 -2.96
CA LEU A 813 32.58 -29.89 -3.29
C LEU A 813 33.13 -29.20 -2.05
N LYS A 814 34.45 -29.02 -2.01
CA LYS A 814 35.09 -28.20 -0.97
C LYS A 814 34.67 -26.74 -1.16
N PRO A 815 34.62 -25.91 -0.09
CA PRO A 815 34.15 -24.53 -0.18
C PRO A 815 34.82 -23.70 -1.29
N PHE A 816 36.14 -23.83 -1.49
CA PHE A 816 36.89 -23.08 -2.50
C PHE A 816 36.77 -23.62 -3.93
N GLN A 817 36.01 -24.71 -4.14
CA GLN A 817 35.63 -25.25 -5.45
C GLN A 817 34.23 -24.82 -5.87
N ILE A 818 33.47 -24.15 -4.99
CA ILE A 818 32.19 -23.56 -5.32
C ILE A 818 32.46 -22.28 -6.11
N ASP A 819 31.88 -22.16 -7.31
CA ASP A 819 32.17 -21.08 -8.26
C ASP A 819 32.09 -19.69 -7.62
N PHE A 820 30.99 -19.41 -6.90
CA PHE A 820 30.81 -18.12 -6.21
C PHE A 820 31.96 -17.78 -5.27
N ILE A 821 32.44 -18.73 -4.46
CA ILE A 821 33.55 -18.52 -3.52
C ILE A 821 34.88 -18.38 -4.26
N ASN A 822 35.09 -19.19 -5.30
CA ASN A 822 36.29 -19.18 -6.10
C ASN A 822 36.50 -17.83 -6.79
N ASP A 823 35.43 -17.22 -7.29
CA ASP A 823 35.46 -15.96 -8.03
C ASP A 823 35.87 -14.75 -7.17
N GLN A 824 35.73 -14.84 -5.83
CA GLN A 824 36.08 -13.73 -4.93
C GLN A 824 37.54 -13.76 -4.44
N LYS A 825 38.29 -14.84 -4.69
CA LYS A 825 39.63 -15.05 -4.11
C LYS A 825 40.58 -13.86 -4.31
N SER A 826 40.67 -13.37 -5.54
CA SER A 826 41.56 -12.25 -5.89
C SER A 826 41.22 -10.98 -5.13
N LYS A 827 39.92 -10.64 -5.05
CA LYS A 827 39.43 -9.47 -4.32
C LYS A 827 39.73 -9.56 -2.83
N VAL A 828 39.58 -10.75 -2.23
CA VAL A 828 39.87 -10.97 -0.81
C VAL A 828 41.35 -10.77 -0.50
N PHE A 829 42.26 -11.28 -1.34
CA PHE A 829 43.70 -11.05 -1.15
C PHE A 829 44.09 -9.58 -1.32
N GLU A 830 43.50 -8.89 -2.29
CA GLU A 830 43.72 -7.45 -2.48
C GLU A 830 43.23 -6.63 -1.28
N TYR A 831 42.04 -6.95 -0.76
CA TYR A 831 41.48 -6.32 0.43
C TYR A 831 42.37 -6.53 1.66
N LEU A 832 42.72 -7.78 1.97
CA LEU A 832 43.58 -8.10 3.12
C LEU A 832 44.98 -7.51 2.99
N GLY A 833 45.52 -7.41 1.76
CA GLY A 833 46.76 -6.69 1.49
C GLY A 833 46.65 -5.20 1.85
N SER A 834 45.57 -4.56 1.42
CA SER A 834 45.30 -3.13 1.69
C SER A 834 45.15 -2.84 3.19
N VAL A 835 44.51 -3.74 3.94
CA VAL A 835 44.41 -3.64 5.40
C VAL A 835 45.80 -3.72 6.06
N LYS A 836 46.66 -4.65 5.60
CA LYS A 836 48.02 -4.80 6.14
C LYS A 836 48.94 -3.63 5.80
N ASP A 837 48.77 -3.01 4.64
CA ASP A 837 49.57 -1.85 4.24
C ASP A 837 49.32 -0.63 5.15
N GLY A 838 48.16 -0.56 5.81
CA GLY A 838 47.87 0.44 6.84
C GLY A 838 47.76 1.87 6.32
N ASN A 839 47.50 2.04 5.02
CA ASN A 839 47.41 3.35 4.37
C ASN A 839 46.09 4.10 4.63
N PHE A 840 45.13 3.45 5.30
CA PHE A 840 43.81 4.00 5.59
C PHE A 840 43.57 4.10 7.10
N PRO A 841 42.82 5.11 7.58
CA PRO A 841 42.22 5.12 8.90
C PRO A 841 41.52 3.80 9.25
N SER A 842 41.62 3.38 10.51
CA SER A 842 40.93 2.17 10.99
C SER A 842 39.42 2.30 10.79
N GLY A 843 38.80 1.24 10.26
CA GLY A 843 37.39 1.16 9.95
C GLY A 843 36.99 1.73 8.59
N GLU A 844 37.88 2.44 7.89
CA GLU A 844 37.56 3.02 6.59
C GLU A 844 37.34 1.94 5.52
N LEU A 845 38.22 0.93 5.45
CA LEU A 845 38.09 -0.16 4.49
C LEU A 845 36.91 -1.06 4.84
N PHE A 846 36.63 -1.25 6.13
CA PHE A 846 35.43 -1.95 6.58
C PHE A 846 34.15 -1.25 6.08
N ASN A 847 34.04 0.07 6.27
CA ASN A 847 32.83 0.80 5.90
C ASN A 847 32.68 1.01 4.38
N SER A 848 33.77 1.24 3.66
CA SER A 848 33.73 1.60 2.23
C SER A 848 33.80 0.41 1.27
N ILE A 849 34.49 -0.67 1.64
CA ILE A 849 34.73 -1.83 0.76
C ILE A 849 34.09 -3.09 1.32
N TRP A 850 34.38 -3.45 2.58
CA TRP A 850 33.89 -4.70 3.17
C TRP A 850 32.36 -4.77 3.21
N LYS A 851 31.70 -3.70 3.66
CA LYS A 851 30.22 -3.61 3.68
C LYS A 851 29.58 -3.54 2.29
N ALA A 852 30.35 -3.19 1.26
CA ALA A 852 29.86 -3.01 -0.10
C ALA A 852 30.05 -4.26 -0.98
N ASP A 853 30.94 -5.19 -0.63
CA ASP A 853 31.18 -6.44 -1.37
C ASP A 853 30.84 -7.66 -0.49
N PRO A 854 29.68 -8.29 -0.69
CA PRO A 854 29.26 -9.47 0.07
C PRO A 854 30.21 -10.65 -0.05
N GLY A 855 30.93 -10.75 -1.18
CA GLY A 855 31.90 -11.79 -1.44
C GLY A 855 33.11 -11.68 -0.52
N ILE A 856 33.67 -10.48 -0.37
CA ILE A 856 34.75 -10.20 0.60
C ILE A 856 34.26 -10.46 2.02
N ALA A 857 33.09 -9.93 2.37
CA ALA A 857 32.54 -10.06 3.70
C ALA A 857 32.28 -11.52 4.12
N LEU A 858 31.82 -12.36 3.20
CA LEU A 858 31.56 -13.77 3.45
C LEU A 858 32.82 -14.55 3.83
N TYR A 859 33.99 -14.17 3.30
CA TYR A 859 35.26 -14.82 3.65
C TYR A 859 35.61 -14.67 5.14
N THR A 860 35.19 -13.56 5.78
CA THR A 860 35.35 -13.37 7.23
C THR A 860 34.62 -14.45 8.03
N TYR A 861 33.48 -14.96 7.54
CA TYR A 861 32.76 -16.07 8.17
C TYR A 861 33.31 -17.43 7.75
N LEU A 862 33.66 -17.59 6.47
CA LEU A 862 34.16 -18.85 5.90
C LEU A 862 35.44 -19.34 6.60
N VAL A 863 36.41 -18.45 6.88
CA VAL A 863 37.66 -18.81 7.55
C VAL A 863 37.39 -19.38 8.95
N ILE A 864 36.51 -18.72 9.71
CA ILE A 864 36.08 -19.19 11.04
C ILE A 864 35.42 -20.55 10.96
N ILE A 865 34.52 -20.76 9.98
CA ILE A 865 33.81 -22.02 9.78
C ILE A 865 34.79 -23.15 9.45
N ILE A 866 35.79 -22.91 8.60
CA ILE A 866 36.79 -23.91 8.25
C ILE A 866 37.68 -24.24 9.45
N TYR A 867 38.08 -23.22 10.23
CA TYR A 867 39.02 -23.39 11.33
C TYR A 867 38.39 -24.03 12.57
N TYR A 868 37.19 -23.58 12.97
CA TYR A 868 36.50 -24.05 14.19
C TYR A 868 35.35 -25.04 13.92
N GLY A 869 34.95 -25.21 12.67
CA GLY A 869 33.85 -26.09 12.27
C GLY A 869 32.46 -25.50 12.53
N TRP A 870 31.45 -26.08 11.87
CA TRP A 870 30.05 -25.65 11.94
C TRP A 870 29.41 -25.68 13.33
N ASN A 871 29.97 -26.44 14.28
CA ASN A 871 29.48 -26.48 15.65
C ASN A 871 29.63 -25.14 16.38
N SER A 872 30.61 -24.32 15.97
CA SER A 872 30.78 -22.96 16.50
C SER A 872 29.58 -22.07 16.14
N ILE A 873 29.15 -22.11 14.88
CA ILE A 873 27.99 -21.36 14.36
C ILE A 873 26.68 -21.84 14.99
N LYS A 874 26.45 -23.15 15.07
CA LYS A 874 25.25 -23.71 15.73
C LYS A 874 25.08 -23.21 17.16
N LYS A 875 26.16 -23.26 17.96
CA LYS A 875 26.14 -22.77 19.34
C LYS A 875 25.86 -21.27 19.43
N ILE A 876 26.28 -20.47 18.45
CA ILE A 876 25.97 -19.03 18.42
C ILE A 876 24.48 -18.82 18.25
N PHE A 877 23.85 -19.48 17.26
CA PHE A 877 22.41 -19.36 17.05
C PHE A 877 21.60 -19.88 18.25
N GLU A 878 22.02 -21.00 18.85
CA GLU A 878 21.43 -21.47 20.13
C GLU A 878 21.54 -20.44 21.26
N LEU A 879 22.64 -19.70 21.33
CA LEU A 879 22.81 -18.64 22.33
C LEU A 879 21.93 -17.44 22.01
N TYR A 880 21.82 -17.01 20.76
CA TYR A 880 20.91 -15.94 20.35
C TYR A 880 19.46 -16.25 20.74
N ASP A 881 18.98 -17.46 20.49
CA ASP A 881 17.60 -17.89 20.85
C ASP A 881 17.32 -17.89 22.35
N GLN A 882 18.36 -18.03 23.17
CA GLN A 882 18.23 -18.06 24.63
C GLN A 882 18.31 -16.67 25.27
N CYS A 883 18.59 -15.64 24.47
CA CYS A 883 18.85 -14.30 24.96
C CYS A 883 17.68 -13.37 24.66
N GLU A 884 17.16 -12.72 25.70
CA GLU A 884 16.22 -11.62 25.54
C GLU A 884 17.00 -10.38 25.08
N LEU A 885 17.05 -10.19 23.76
CA LEU A 885 17.58 -9.00 23.13
C LEU A 885 16.45 -7.96 22.90
N PRO A 886 16.75 -6.65 22.98
CA PRO A 886 15.78 -5.62 22.60
C PRO A 886 15.30 -5.81 21.15
N GLU A 887 14.06 -5.42 20.85
CA GLU A 887 13.51 -5.48 19.49
C GLU A 887 14.30 -4.62 18.49
N THR A 888 14.94 -3.55 18.97
CA THR A 888 15.82 -2.69 18.16
C THR A 888 17.22 -2.68 18.75
N ILE A 889 18.19 -3.12 17.94
CA ILE A 889 19.61 -3.21 18.29
C ILE A 889 20.37 -2.42 17.24
N GLN A 890 21.25 -1.51 17.65
CA GLN A 890 22.07 -0.74 16.72
C GLN A 890 23.13 -1.64 16.07
N ASP A 891 23.55 -1.34 14.85
CA ASP A 891 24.47 -2.22 14.12
C ASP A 891 25.82 -2.43 14.84
N GLN A 892 26.34 -1.39 15.48
CA GLN A 892 27.56 -1.52 16.28
C GLN A 892 27.39 -2.51 17.44
N ASP A 893 26.19 -2.57 18.02
CA ASP A 893 25.87 -3.48 19.11
C ASP A 893 25.80 -4.93 18.59
N LYS A 894 25.21 -5.14 17.41
CA LYS A 894 25.15 -6.47 16.75
C LYS A 894 26.55 -7.02 16.45
N ILE A 895 27.44 -6.16 15.94
CA ILE A 895 28.85 -6.50 15.68
C ILE A 895 29.52 -7.02 16.97
N GLN A 896 29.36 -6.30 18.08
CA GLN A 896 30.01 -6.65 19.33
C GLN A 896 29.43 -7.92 19.98
N ILE A 897 28.11 -8.10 19.91
CA ILE A 897 27.46 -9.35 20.35
C ILE A 897 28.00 -10.53 19.53
N TRP A 898 28.14 -10.37 18.21
CA TRP A 898 28.68 -11.42 17.34
C TRP A 898 30.11 -11.82 17.73
N ILE A 899 31.01 -10.83 17.88
CA ILE A 899 32.40 -11.08 18.29
C ILE A 899 32.46 -11.81 19.63
N LEU A 900 31.66 -11.38 20.61
CA LEU A 900 31.60 -12.00 21.93
C LEU A 900 31.13 -13.45 21.87
N LEU A 901 29.98 -13.69 21.24
CA LEU A 901 29.39 -15.03 21.17
C LEU A 901 30.32 -16.00 20.44
N LEU A 902 30.92 -15.57 19.33
CA LEU A 902 31.86 -16.40 18.59
C LEU A 902 33.15 -16.65 19.38
N SER A 903 33.69 -15.65 20.09
CA SER A 903 34.87 -15.83 20.95
C SER A 903 34.59 -16.85 22.05
N LEU A 904 33.37 -16.86 22.60
CA LEU A 904 32.95 -17.80 23.63
C LEU A 904 32.78 -19.22 23.12
N THR A 905 32.12 -19.39 21.97
CA THR A 905 31.88 -20.73 21.42
C THR A 905 33.17 -21.38 20.92
N THR A 906 34.17 -20.58 20.56
CA THR A 906 35.50 -21.03 20.13
C THR A 906 36.55 -21.08 21.25
N ASN A 907 36.23 -20.54 22.44
CA ASN A 907 37.17 -20.38 23.55
C ASN A 907 38.47 -19.65 23.15
N CYS A 908 38.34 -18.62 22.32
CA CYS A 908 39.41 -17.85 21.73
C CYS A 908 38.99 -16.38 21.65
N ASP A 909 39.84 -15.44 22.06
CA ASP A 909 39.60 -14.02 21.83
C ASP A 909 39.80 -13.70 20.35
N LEU A 910 38.69 -13.41 19.65
CA LEU A 910 38.68 -13.13 18.22
C LEU A 910 38.74 -11.63 17.89
N ARG A 911 38.91 -10.73 18.87
CA ARG A 911 39.17 -9.31 18.58
C ARG A 911 40.38 -9.13 17.64
N PRO A 912 41.51 -9.84 17.81
CA PRO A 912 42.63 -9.77 16.87
C PRO A 912 42.30 -10.33 15.47
N TYR A 913 41.39 -11.31 15.37
CA TYR A 913 40.93 -11.84 14.09
C TYR A 913 40.14 -10.80 13.29
N PHE A 914 39.11 -10.19 13.90
CA PHE A 914 38.27 -9.20 13.23
C PHE A 914 39.02 -7.91 12.89
N LYS A 915 40.06 -7.55 13.67
CA LYS A 915 40.97 -6.45 13.30
C LYS A 915 41.72 -6.68 11.99
N GLN A 916 42.01 -7.93 11.61
CA GLN A 916 42.63 -8.24 10.31
C GLN A 916 41.68 -7.99 9.13
N TRP A 917 40.39 -7.80 9.41
CA TRP A 917 39.34 -7.40 8.47
C TRP A 917 38.92 -5.93 8.67
N ASP A 918 39.71 -5.14 9.40
CA ASP A 918 39.47 -3.71 9.71
C ASP A 918 38.15 -3.42 10.46
N TRP A 919 37.58 -4.40 11.17
CA TRP A 919 36.37 -4.17 11.98
C TRP A 919 36.66 -3.24 13.17
N GLU A 920 35.81 -2.24 13.36
CA GLU A 920 35.87 -1.34 14.52
C GLU A 920 35.34 -2.02 15.79
N ILE A 921 36.24 -2.21 16.76
CA ILE A 921 35.91 -2.83 18.06
C ILE A 921 35.80 -1.73 19.12
N ASN A 922 34.56 -1.40 19.50
CA ASN A 922 34.28 -0.41 20.55
C ASN A 922 34.06 -1.06 21.94
N THR A 923 34.93 -0.76 22.90
CA THR A 923 34.85 -1.30 24.27
C THR A 923 33.89 -0.55 25.20
N SER A 924 33.27 0.57 24.80
CA SER A 924 32.37 1.38 25.66
C SER A 924 30.95 0.81 25.83
N PHE A 925 30.74 -0.48 25.54
CA PHE A 925 29.45 -1.08 25.23
C PHE A 925 28.91 -1.95 26.36
N VAL A 926 28.15 -1.44 27.35
CA VAL A 926 27.59 -2.34 28.41
C VAL A 926 26.22 -1.99 29.03
N CYS A 927 25.59 -0.82 28.85
CA CYS A 927 24.39 -0.55 29.69
C CYS A 927 23.14 -1.39 29.35
N ASN A 928 22.92 -1.80 28.10
CA ASN A 928 21.65 -2.44 27.69
C ASN A 928 21.66 -3.98 27.63
N LEU A 929 22.82 -4.65 27.77
CA LEU A 929 22.97 -6.12 27.60
C LEU A 929 23.38 -6.87 28.86
N GLY A 930 23.24 -6.25 30.04
CA GLY A 930 23.57 -6.88 31.31
C GLY A 930 22.86 -8.22 31.56
N SER A 931 21.72 -8.50 30.92
CA SER A 931 21.05 -9.82 30.92
C SER A 931 21.84 -10.88 30.15
N LEU A 932 22.20 -10.61 28.90
CA LEU A 932 23.01 -11.48 28.03
C LEU A 932 24.34 -11.85 28.70
N LEU A 933 25.07 -10.85 29.19
CA LEU A 933 26.35 -11.06 29.86
C LEU A 933 26.22 -11.93 31.12
N ARG A 934 25.12 -11.80 31.88
CA ARG A 934 24.83 -12.67 33.05
C ARG A 934 24.63 -14.13 32.66
N VAL A 935 23.83 -14.38 31.63
CA VAL A 935 23.55 -15.75 31.15
C VAL A 935 24.83 -16.41 30.65
N LEU A 936 25.62 -15.70 29.84
CA LEU A 936 26.87 -16.20 29.28
C LEU A 936 27.92 -16.45 30.37
N TYR A 937 28.13 -15.50 31.29
CA TYR A 937 29.09 -15.63 32.38
C TYR A 937 28.73 -16.74 33.36
N SER A 938 27.45 -16.84 33.74
CA SER A 938 26.93 -17.89 34.63
C SER A 938 27.20 -19.28 34.07
N ARG A 939 26.99 -19.47 32.75
CA ARG A 939 27.25 -20.75 32.08
C ARG A 939 28.72 -21.06 31.95
N TYR A 940 29.54 -20.08 31.59
CA TYR A 940 30.98 -20.27 31.46
C TYR A 940 31.64 -20.66 32.80
N LYS A 941 31.25 -20.00 33.91
CA LYS A 941 31.81 -20.30 35.24
C LYS A 941 31.05 -21.37 36.02
N SER A 942 29.92 -21.89 35.52
CA SER A 942 29.02 -22.78 36.27
C SER A 942 28.58 -22.20 37.63
N MET A 943 28.33 -20.89 37.70
CA MET A 943 27.98 -20.17 38.94
C MET A 943 26.62 -19.48 38.80
N CYS A 944 25.80 -19.53 39.86
CA CYS A 944 24.53 -18.79 39.92
C CYS A 944 24.80 -17.32 40.25
N VAL A 945 24.68 -16.42 39.28
CA VAL A 945 25.01 -14.99 39.45
C VAL A 945 23.73 -14.22 39.79
N VAL A 946 23.35 -14.24 41.07
CA VAL A 946 22.25 -13.43 41.60
C VAL A 946 22.86 -12.15 42.15
N HIS A 947 22.75 -11.06 41.39
CA HIS A 947 23.11 -9.67 41.76
C HIS A 947 24.58 -9.26 41.62
N TYR A 948 24.96 -8.86 40.39
CA TYR A 948 26.01 -7.85 40.18
C TYR A 948 25.42 -6.67 39.40
N ASN A 949 25.73 -5.44 39.84
CA ASN A 949 25.72 -4.27 38.97
C ASN A 949 26.91 -4.44 38.02
N ILE A 950 26.64 -4.76 36.75
CA ILE A 950 27.69 -5.06 35.77
C ILE A 950 28.25 -3.74 35.25
N SER A 951 29.53 -3.45 35.54
CA SER A 951 30.28 -2.33 34.95
C SER A 951 30.84 -2.72 33.58
N CYS A 952 31.22 -1.70 32.79
CA CYS A 952 31.85 -1.82 31.47
C CYS A 952 33.05 -2.77 31.41
N ASP A 953 33.73 -2.97 32.54
CA ASP A 953 34.96 -3.75 32.63
C ASP A 953 34.75 -5.26 32.44
N LEU A 954 33.53 -5.78 32.64
CA LEU A 954 33.28 -7.23 32.61
C LEU A 954 33.46 -7.84 31.21
N PHE A 955 33.09 -7.13 30.14
CA PHE A 955 33.23 -7.62 28.75
C PHE A 955 34.70 -7.79 28.37
N SER A 956 35.50 -6.74 28.56
CA SER A 956 36.94 -6.78 28.27
C SER A 956 37.66 -7.78 29.15
N ASN A 957 37.40 -7.76 30.47
CA ASN A 957 38.01 -8.71 31.40
C ASN A 957 37.70 -10.17 31.04
N PHE A 958 36.51 -10.44 30.49
CA PHE A 958 36.11 -11.81 30.14
C PHE A 958 36.76 -12.32 28.86
N LEU A 959 36.87 -11.47 27.82
CA LEU A 959 37.62 -11.83 26.61
C LEU A 959 39.12 -11.97 26.90
N ASP A 960 39.66 -11.18 27.83
CA ASP A 960 41.07 -11.26 28.25
C ASP A 960 41.40 -12.59 28.98
N GLU A 961 40.40 -13.35 29.45
CA GLU A 961 40.59 -14.70 30.03
C GLU A 961 40.71 -15.80 28.95
N LEU A 962 40.36 -15.52 27.69
CA LEU A 962 40.40 -16.50 26.59
C LEU A 962 41.79 -16.59 25.95
N ASN A 963 42.07 -17.68 25.25
CA ASN A 963 43.30 -17.79 24.46
C ASN A 963 43.29 -16.75 23.33
N PRO A 964 44.37 -15.99 23.10
CA PRO A 964 44.39 -14.99 22.04
C PRO A 964 44.47 -15.63 20.65
N TRP A 965 43.77 -15.06 19.68
CA TRP A 965 44.01 -15.37 18.26
C TRP A 965 45.38 -14.84 17.80
N GLN A 966 46.23 -15.72 17.28
CA GLN A 966 47.61 -15.41 16.89
C GLN A 966 47.96 -15.74 15.43
N ILE A 967 46.96 -16.09 14.62
CA ILE A 967 47.19 -16.60 13.26
C ILE A 967 46.89 -15.51 12.22
N ASP A 968 47.72 -15.44 11.19
CA ASP A 968 47.52 -14.54 10.07
C ASP A 968 46.48 -15.11 9.08
N VAL A 969 45.41 -14.36 8.83
CA VAL A 969 44.31 -14.78 7.96
C VAL A 969 44.79 -14.99 6.51
N MET A 970 45.73 -14.17 6.02
CA MET A 970 46.29 -14.38 4.67
C MET A 970 47.10 -15.66 4.57
N GLU A 971 47.82 -16.05 5.62
CA GLU A 971 48.57 -17.32 5.63
C GLU A 971 47.61 -18.51 5.64
N ILE A 972 46.57 -18.47 6.48
CA ILE A 972 45.51 -19.49 6.47
C ILE A 972 44.89 -19.64 5.08
N LEU A 973 44.51 -18.52 4.45
CA LEU A 973 43.86 -18.58 3.13
C LEU A 973 44.81 -19.13 2.05
N LYS A 974 46.11 -18.80 2.09
CA LYS A 974 47.11 -19.37 1.18
C LYS A 974 47.21 -20.89 1.34
N ASP A 975 47.27 -21.36 2.58
CA ASP A 975 47.37 -22.80 2.89
C ASP A 975 46.10 -23.55 2.51
N LEU A 976 44.93 -22.96 2.73
CA LEU A 976 43.64 -23.55 2.40
C LEU A 976 43.34 -23.63 0.90
N MET A 977 43.99 -22.78 0.10
CA MET A 977 43.78 -22.68 -1.35
C MET A 977 44.87 -23.37 -2.18
N ALA A 978 46.00 -23.75 -1.58
CA ALA A 978 47.03 -24.58 -2.19
C ALA A 978 46.59 -26.04 -2.31
#